data_AF-A0A023X7Y8-F1
#
_entry.id   AF-A0A023X7Y8-F1
#
_cell.length_a   1.000
_cell.length_b   1.000
_cell.length_c   1.000
_cell.angle_alpha   90.00
_cell.angle_beta   90.00
_cell.angle_gamma   90.00
#
_symmetry.space_group_name_H-M   'P 1'
#
loop_
_entity.id
_entity.type
_entity.pdbx_description
1 polymer ?
#
loop_
_entity_poly.entity_id
_entity_poly.type
_entity_poly.pdbx_seq_one_letter_code
_entity_poly.pdbx_strand_id
1 'polypeptide(L)'
;MARREVLSPTQRLRLDGLPVDLDDRLIARHHTLSEADLAVVRKRRGPSNRLGFAVLLALLRFPGRPSRPGERAPEKIVRYVASQVGEDPRAMDAYAKGRESTRREHLSEIYEAFGFRLFNEAARHELRGWLAGVAAMTDSGSALVEALLEEMRRRRIVAPAIYAVEELAWDARRQARETVAQTLLGDFSDEQLAKLDGLLTTAPEGTRSRLVWLRQPPGGPSPSNFVKIVEKLKFIRSLGLSSEATRRIHRNRLSRLAAEGARMTPQNLSTLENGRRRATLVAYLLERAASLTDEALEMHDRMVGEVIAKAKKTRDENFKGRGKQINEKVGLYAGVGKALINARESGEDPYALIEKFVPWERFVESVAEAEDLALPAAFDFLEYLEDHHRRLRKYAPVLLESFDFSAAPPSEPLLGAVEVLKEMNATKKRKVPDDVPTGFVKPRWEPHVFDEDGNIDRTGFEACVLSELKDGLRSGDVYVGGSNRFRDFEDYLLPQEAWEKMRFSGDPPVAVNPDLDAYLAERDELLHEELSKVSRLLPKGELPGVRLENGELKVSRLKKDEPEGLDDLRRRLYSFLPRIRLTDLLVEVDSWCGFSEHLVDLRTGRPCGDRELVYAAVLADGTNLGLTKMAEATDDPRVTYERIAWAADWHVREETYQKAIAEIVNAHYRLPIAQSWGAGNTSSSDGQVFFAGGRRTPSPSPTPATGANAASSSTLTSPTSTPRSTRRS
;
A
#
# COMPACT_ATOMS: atom_id res chain seq x y z
N MET A 1 24.83 33.70 3.22
CA MET A 1 24.54 32.39 3.86
C MET A 1 23.28 31.82 3.23
N ALA A 2 23.24 30.54 2.90
CA ALA A 2 21.99 29.90 2.49
C ALA A 2 21.02 29.95 3.69
N ARG A 3 19.83 30.53 3.50
CA ARG A 3 18.86 30.68 4.59
C ARG A 3 18.39 29.29 5.07
N ARG A 4 18.10 29.17 6.37
CA ARG A 4 17.56 27.95 7.02
C ARG A 4 16.09 27.69 6.64
N GLU A 5 15.76 27.77 5.35
CA GLU A 5 14.39 27.66 4.83
C GLU A 5 13.98 26.20 4.65
N VAL A 6 12.91 25.81 5.33
CA VAL A 6 12.32 24.46 5.27
C VAL A 6 10.97 24.42 4.54
N LEU A 7 10.42 25.60 4.20
CA LEU A 7 9.17 25.76 3.45
C LEU A 7 9.41 26.21 2.00
N SER A 8 8.51 25.84 1.09
CA SER A 8 8.34 26.54 -0.19
C SER A 8 7.65 27.90 0.02
N PRO A 9 7.71 28.83 -0.96
CA PRO A 9 6.96 30.09 -0.90
C PRO A 9 5.46 29.88 -0.67
N THR A 10 4.86 28.92 -1.37
CA THR A 10 3.44 28.52 -1.25
C THR A 10 3.13 27.99 0.16
N GLN A 11 3.96 27.10 0.69
CA GLN A 11 3.81 26.55 2.05
C GLN A 11 3.95 27.65 3.12
N ARG A 12 4.90 28.58 2.93
CA ARG A 12 5.09 29.74 3.80
C ARG A 12 3.85 30.65 3.79
N LEU A 13 3.30 30.95 2.61
CA LEU A 13 2.06 31.74 2.49
C LEU A 13 0.89 31.05 3.21
N ARG A 14 0.75 29.74 3.05
CA ARG A 14 -0.32 28.94 3.69
C ARG A 14 -0.21 28.87 5.21
N LEU A 15 1.00 28.73 5.75
CA LEU A 15 1.25 28.52 7.19
C LEU A 15 1.45 29.83 7.97
N ASP A 16 1.91 30.89 7.32
CA ASP A 16 2.12 32.21 7.93
C ASP A 16 0.96 33.19 7.68
N GLY A 17 0.19 33.01 6.60
CA GLY A 17 -0.91 33.90 6.21
C GLY A 17 -2.13 33.82 7.14
N LEU A 18 -2.97 34.87 7.11
CA LEU A 18 -4.29 34.80 7.74
C LEU A 18 -5.23 33.97 6.84
N PRO A 19 -6.00 33.03 7.39
CA PRO A 19 -6.78 32.09 6.60
C PRO A 19 -8.04 32.77 6.04
N VAL A 20 -8.07 32.99 4.72
CA VAL A 20 -9.17 33.68 4.01
C VAL A 20 -10.35 32.75 3.68
N ASP A 21 -10.05 31.49 3.33
CA ASP A 21 -11.03 30.52 2.82
C ASP A 21 -11.39 29.43 3.83
N LEU A 22 -11.69 29.83 5.07
CA LEU A 22 -12.29 28.90 6.03
C LEU A 22 -13.77 28.65 5.69
N ASP A 23 -14.20 27.40 5.90
CA ASP A 23 -15.61 27.04 5.99
C ASP A 23 -16.21 27.51 7.33
N ASP A 24 -17.54 27.59 7.39
CA ASP A 24 -18.24 28.14 8.55
C ASP A 24 -18.06 27.29 9.82
N ARG A 25 -17.81 25.97 9.67
CA ARG A 25 -17.57 25.05 10.80
C ARG A 25 -16.18 25.28 11.40
N LEU A 26 -15.16 25.50 10.58
CA LEU A 26 -13.82 25.89 11.02
C LEU A 26 -13.80 27.31 11.61
N ILE A 27 -14.55 28.25 11.02
CA ILE A 27 -14.73 29.59 11.60
C ILE A 27 -15.32 29.46 13.01
N ALA A 28 -16.44 28.77 13.17
CA ALA A 28 -17.07 28.55 14.47
C ALA A 28 -16.13 27.83 15.46
N ARG A 29 -15.48 26.74 15.05
CA ARG A 29 -14.56 25.96 15.88
C ARG A 29 -13.43 26.80 16.50
N HIS A 30 -12.89 27.76 15.73
CA HIS A 30 -11.69 28.49 16.12
C HIS A 30 -11.94 29.92 16.64
N HIS A 31 -13.07 30.54 16.29
CA HIS A 31 -13.35 31.96 16.56
C HIS A 31 -14.64 32.19 17.37
N THR A 32 -15.25 31.14 17.93
CA THR A 32 -16.31 31.31 18.94
C THR A 32 -15.72 31.89 20.23
N LEU A 33 -16.40 32.88 20.80
CA LEU A 33 -16.11 33.54 22.05
C LEU A 33 -17.06 33.01 23.13
N SER A 34 -16.51 32.66 24.29
CA SER A 34 -17.27 32.32 25.50
C SER A 34 -17.83 33.58 26.17
N GLU A 35 -18.81 33.44 27.05
CA GLU A 35 -19.31 34.57 27.86
C GLU A 35 -18.20 35.24 28.70
N ALA A 36 -17.19 34.49 29.14
CA ALA A 36 -16.01 35.05 29.82
C ALA A 36 -15.20 35.95 28.88
N ASP A 37 -15.01 35.56 27.62
CA ASP A 37 -14.35 36.37 26.60
C ASP A 37 -15.16 37.66 26.32
N LEU A 38 -16.48 37.52 26.13
CA LEU A 38 -17.38 38.63 25.88
C LEU A 38 -17.43 39.62 27.06
N ALA A 39 -17.38 39.12 28.31
CA ALA A 39 -17.30 39.96 29.51
C ALA A 39 -16.00 40.80 29.56
N VAL A 40 -14.88 40.29 29.04
CA VAL A 40 -13.64 41.07 28.91
C VAL A 40 -13.73 42.08 27.75
N VAL A 41 -14.28 41.67 26.60
CA VAL A 41 -14.49 42.54 25.43
C VAL A 41 -15.40 43.73 25.76
N ARG A 42 -16.51 43.50 26.48
CA ARG A 42 -17.49 44.54 26.86
C ARG A 42 -16.88 45.68 27.69
N LYS A 43 -15.72 45.50 28.32
CA LYS A 43 -14.99 46.55 29.07
C LYS A 43 -14.40 47.65 28.17
N ARG A 44 -14.21 47.39 26.87
CA ARG A 44 -13.60 48.35 25.93
C ARG A 44 -14.59 49.45 25.54
N ARG A 45 -14.11 50.70 25.50
CA ARG A 45 -14.94 51.87 25.14
C ARG A 45 -15.02 52.04 23.62
N GLY A 46 -16.23 51.98 23.09
CA GLY A 46 -16.55 52.26 21.68
C GLY A 46 -16.58 51.01 20.77
N PRO A 47 -17.45 50.99 19.74
CA PRO A 47 -17.60 49.86 18.79
C PRO A 47 -16.30 49.32 18.21
N SER A 48 -15.45 50.21 17.70
CA SER A 48 -14.18 49.86 17.05
C SER A 48 -13.20 49.17 18.00
N ASN A 49 -13.14 49.59 19.27
CA ASN A 49 -12.25 48.98 20.26
C ASN A 49 -12.78 47.63 20.75
N ARG A 50 -14.11 47.46 20.89
CA ARG A 50 -14.72 46.17 21.25
C ARG A 50 -14.49 45.14 20.15
N LEU A 51 -14.84 45.47 18.91
CA LEU A 51 -14.60 44.59 17.75
C LEU A 51 -13.10 44.33 17.54
N GLY A 52 -12.27 45.37 17.62
CA GLY A 52 -10.82 45.25 17.44
C GLY A 52 -10.13 44.35 18.46
N PHE A 53 -10.51 44.46 19.74
CA PHE A 53 -10.01 43.58 20.81
C PHE A 53 -10.45 42.13 20.59
N ALA A 54 -11.72 41.91 20.24
CA ALA A 54 -12.27 40.58 19.97
C ALA A 54 -11.61 39.90 18.76
N VAL A 55 -11.37 40.64 17.66
CA VAL A 55 -10.67 40.13 16.48
C VAL A 55 -9.20 39.78 16.80
N LEU A 56 -8.50 40.59 17.61
CA LEU A 56 -7.14 40.25 18.04
C LEU A 56 -7.10 38.97 18.88
N LEU A 57 -8.04 38.78 19.82
CA LEU A 57 -8.17 37.54 20.59
C LEU A 57 -8.45 36.33 19.69
N ALA A 58 -9.35 36.49 18.71
CA ALA A 58 -9.68 35.44 17.75
C ALA A 58 -8.46 35.02 16.91
N LEU A 59 -7.69 35.98 16.38
CA LEU A 59 -6.45 35.72 15.61
C LEU A 59 -5.33 35.06 16.45
N LEU A 60 -5.26 35.39 17.74
CA LEU A 60 -4.34 34.76 18.69
C LEU A 60 -4.74 33.31 19.04
N ARG A 61 -6.03 32.95 18.96
CA ARG A 61 -6.48 31.55 19.04
C ARG A 61 -6.18 30.80 17.74
N PHE A 62 -6.47 31.42 16.59
CA PHE A 62 -6.17 30.88 15.27
C PHE A 62 -6.00 32.01 14.24
N PRO A 63 -4.88 32.11 13.50
CA PRO A 63 -3.83 31.10 13.34
C PRO A 63 -2.78 31.02 14.46
N GLY A 64 -2.86 31.85 15.51
CA GLY A 64 -1.89 31.84 16.64
C GLY A 64 -0.98 33.07 16.71
N ARG A 65 -1.27 34.11 15.91
CA ARG A 65 -0.54 35.38 15.87
C ARG A 65 -1.53 36.54 15.64
N PRO A 66 -1.24 37.76 16.11
CA PRO A 66 -2.01 38.93 15.70
C PRO A 66 -1.74 39.27 14.22
N SER A 67 -2.60 40.10 13.62
CA SER A 67 -2.34 40.66 12.30
C SER A 67 -1.08 41.54 12.29
N ARG A 68 -0.36 41.66 11.18
CA ARG A 68 0.81 42.55 11.05
C ARG A 68 0.37 44.01 10.84
N PRO A 69 1.24 45.01 11.03
CA PRO A 69 0.96 46.38 10.58
C PRO A 69 0.61 46.37 9.09
N GLY A 70 -0.51 46.99 8.71
CA GLY A 70 -1.04 46.99 7.34
C GLY A 70 -1.80 45.72 6.90
N GLU A 71 -1.73 44.61 7.65
CA GLU A 71 -2.45 43.37 7.34
C GLU A 71 -3.90 43.45 7.87
N ARG A 72 -4.88 43.28 6.96
CA ARG A 72 -6.31 43.25 7.31
C ARG A 72 -6.72 41.83 7.72
N ALA A 73 -7.57 41.73 8.74
CA ALA A 73 -8.20 40.47 9.11
C ALA A 73 -9.20 40.01 8.02
N PRO A 74 -9.30 38.71 7.70
CA PRO A 74 -10.25 38.19 6.72
C PRO A 74 -11.70 38.56 7.03
N GLU A 75 -12.46 39.00 6.02
CA GLU A 75 -13.78 39.58 6.24
C GLU A 75 -14.78 38.58 6.86
N LYS A 76 -14.74 37.30 6.48
CA LYS A 76 -15.56 36.25 7.10
C LYS A 76 -15.34 36.18 8.61
N ILE A 77 -14.08 36.21 9.07
CA ILE A 77 -13.73 36.18 10.50
C ILE A 77 -14.22 37.45 11.20
N VAL A 78 -14.03 38.62 10.58
CA VAL A 78 -14.51 39.90 11.15
C VAL A 78 -16.04 39.90 11.30
N ARG A 79 -16.79 39.47 10.28
CA ARG A 79 -18.26 39.37 10.33
C ARG A 79 -18.73 38.38 11.40
N TYR A 80 -18.08 37.22 11.53
CA TYR A 80 -18.41 36.20 12.52
C TYR A 80 -18.08 36.62 13.97
N VAL A 81 -17.01 37.38 14.17
CA VAL A 81 -16.67 37.94 15.50
C VAL A 81 -17.60 39.12 15.84
N ALA A 82 -17.93 39.96 14.85
CA ALA A 82 -18.82 41.11 15.03
C ALA A 82 -20.24 40.71 15.46
N SER A 83 -20.81 39.62 14.91
CA SER A 83 -22.12 39.12 15.32
C SER A 83 -22.17 38.63 16.77
N GLN A 84 -21.05 38.09 17.30
CA GLN A 84 -20.94 37.65 18.70
C GLN A 84 -20.78 38.82 19.68
N VAL A 85 -20.12 39.90 19.26
CA VAL A 85 -19.92 41.10 20.11
C VAL A 85 -21.10 42.08 20.02
N GLY A 86 -21.90 42.00 18.94
CA GLY A 86 -23.05 42.88 18.70
C GLY A 86 -22.68 44.22 18.04
N GLU A 87 -21.66 44.22 17.18
CA GLU A 87 -21.12 45.43 16.54
C GLU A 87 -21.23 45.38 15.00
N ASP A 88 -21.19 46.53 14.32
CA ASP A 88 -21.06 46.59 12.86
C ASP A 88 -19.64 46.14 12.44
N PRO A 89 -19.47 45.13 11.55
CA PRO A 89 -18.17 44.75 10.99
C PRO A 89 -17.33 45.92 10.45
N ARG A 90 -17.97 46.98 9.94
CA ARG A 90 -17.32 48.20 9.43
C ARG A 90 -16.59 48.99 10.52
N ALA A 91 -16.91 48.80 11.80
CA ALA A 91 -16.17 49.40 12.90
C ALA A 91 -14.69 48.94 12.94
N MET A 92 -14.36 47.81 12.29
CA MET A 92 -12.99 47.32 12.15
C MET A 92 -12.12 48.24 11.27
N ASP A 93 -12.67 48.95 10.28
CA ASP A 93 -11.90 49.93 9.48
C ASP A 93 -11.43 51.12 10.33
N ALA A 94 -12.25 51.56 11.29
CA ALA A 94 -11.88 52.61 12.23
C ALA A 94 -10.81 52.14 13.23
N TYR A 95 -10.85 50.87 13.64
CA TYR A 95 -9.81 50.26 14.46
C TYR A 95 -8.49 50.10 13.70
N ALA A 96 -8.54 49.63 12.45
CA ALA A 96 -7.37 49.45 11.58
C ALA A 96 -6.67 50.77 11.20
N LYS A 97 -7.42 51.89 11.15
CA LYS A 97 -6.89 53.26 10.98
C LYS A 97 -6.50 53.93 12.29
N GLY A 98 -6.68 53.26 13.43
CA GLY A 98 -6.43 53.80 14.77
C GLY A 98 -4.94 53.91 15.14
N ARG A 99 -4.67 54.38 16.37
CA ARG A 99 -3.30 54.50 16.89
C ARG A 99 -2.71 53.12 17.17
N GLU A 100 -1.45 52.92 16.77
CA GLU A 100 -0.73 51.68 17.06
C GLU A 100 -0.55 51.42 18.57
N SER A 101 -0.48 52.48 19.39
CA SER A 101 -0.39 52.37 20.85
C SER A 101 -1.58 51.61 21.45
N THR A 102 -2.81 52.01 21.11
CA THR A 102 -4.04 51.34 21.57
C THR A 102 -4.07 49.86 21.17
N ARG A 103 -3.55 49.53 19.99
CA ARG A 103 -3.44 48.14 19.55
C ARG A 103 -2.40 47.35 20.36
N ARG A 104 -1.28 47.95 20.73
CA ARG A 104 -0.24 47.34 21.59
C ARG A 104 -0.74 47.17 23.03
N GLU A 105 -1.45 48.16 23.57
CA GLU A 105 -2.13 48.12 24.88
C GLU A 105 -3.12 46.94 24.92
N HIS A 106 -4.04 46.85 23.96
CA HIS A 106 -5.00 45.74 23.87
C HIS A 106 -4.32 44.36 23.76
N LEU A 107 -3.18 44.25 23.05
CA LEU A 107 -2.43 42.99 23.00
C LEU A 107 -1.84 42.61 24.36
N SER A 108 -1.29 43.58 25.11
CA SER A 108 -0.79 43.33 26.47
C SER A 108 -1.90 42.85 27.40
N GLU A 109 -3.06 43.51 27.36
CA GLU A 109 -4.24 43.12 28.14
C GLU A 109 -4.76 41.73 27.76
N ILE A 110 -4.72 41.35 26.47
CA ILE A 110 -5.10 40.01 26.02
C ILE A 110 -4.10 38.96 26.53
N TYR A 111 -2.80 39.27 26.53
CA TYR A 111 -1.78 38.34 27.01
C TYR A 111 -1.95 38.03 28.50
N GLU A 112 -2.17 39.06 29.31
CA GLU A 112 -2.44 38.91 30.74
C GLU A 112 -3.78 38.21 31.01
N ALA A 113 -4.89 38.67 30.42
CA ALA A 113 -6.22 38.17 30.72
C ALA A 113 -6.48 36.72 30.26
N PHE A 114 -5.80 36.28 29.20
CA PHE A 114 -6.01 34.93 28.62
C PHE A 114 -4.77 34.01 28.74
N GLY A 115 -3.70 34.49 29.39
CA GLY A 115 -2.50 33.70 29.68
C GLY A 115 -1.69 33.34 28.43
N PHE A 116 -1.59 34.25 27.45
CA PHE A 116 -0.66 34.07 26.32
C PHE A 116 0.76 34.47 26.74
N ARG A 117 1.75 33.68 26.30
CA ARG A 117 3.18 33.96 26.51
C ARG A 117 3.83 34.38 25.20
N LEU A 118 4.72 35.36 25.23
CA LEU A 118 5.57 35.69 24.08
C LEU A 118 6.61 34.60 23.84
N PHE A 119 6.96 34.36 22.57
CA PHE A 119 8.07 33.49 22.21
C PHE A 119 9.41 34.09 22.68
N ASN A 120 10.08 33.41 23.59
CA ASN A 120 11.37 33.78 24.18
C ASN A 120 12.32 32.55 24.25
N GLU A 121 13.52 32.70 24.80
CA GLU A 121 14.51 31.61 24.81
C GLU A 121 14.07 30.38 25.65
N ALA A 122 13.31 30.58 26.72
CA ALA A 122 12.75 29.47 27.49
C ALA A 122 11.71 28.69 26.67
N ALA A 123 10.78 29.40 26.02
CA ALA A 123 9.80 28.80 25.10
C ALA A 123 10.49 28.11 23.90
N ARG A 124 11.58 28.68 23.38
CA ARG A 124 12.41 28.08 22.33
C ARG A 124 13.02 26.75 22.79
N HIS A 125 13.58 26.69 24.00
CA HIS A 125 14.13 25.46 24.58
C HIS A 125 13.03 24.39 24.82
N GLU A 126 11.92 24.78 25.45
CA GLU A 126 10.72 23.93 25.64
C GLU A 126 10.25 23.27 24.33
N LEU A 127 10.11 24.09 23.28
CA LEU A 127 9.60 23.66 21.98
C LEU A 127 10.63 22.84 21.20
N ARG A 128 11.94 23.15 21.31
CA ARG A 128 13.00 22.35 20.68
C ARG A 128 13.05 20.93 21.25
N GLY A 129 12.94 20.78 22.58
CA GLY A 129 12.91 19.47 23.24
C GLY A 129 11.71 18.63 22.79
N TRP A 130 10.53 19.24 22.70
CA TRP A 130 9.32 18.59 22.19
C TRP A 130 9.43 18.22 20.69
N LEU A 131 9.91 19.15 19.86
CA LEU A 131 10.00 18.98 18.40
C LEU A 131 11.01 17.90 17.99
N ALA A 132 11.99 17.57 18.84
CA ALA A 132 12.91 16.47 18.61
C ALA A 132 12.19 15.12 18.43
N GLY A 133 11.14 14.85 19.22
CA GLY A 133 10.31 13.65 19.07
C GLY A 133 9.55 13.62 17.74
N VAL A 134 9.05 14.77 17.29
CA VAL A 134 8.38 14.89 15.97
C VAL A 134 9.39 14.71 14.82
N ALA A 135 10.58 15.31 14.92
CA ALA A 135 11.64 15.21 13.92
C ALA A 135 12.24 13.79 13.81
N ALA A 136 12.20 13.00 14.88
CA ALA A 136 12.53 11.57 14.82
C ALA A 136 11.56 10.82 13.88
N MET A 137 10.29 11.21 13.83
CA MET A 137 9.26 10.56 12.99
C MET A 137 9.25 11.07 11.54
N THR A 138 9.54 12.35 11.28
CA THR A 138 9.43 12.98 9.95
C THR A 138 10.59 13.90 9.58
N ASP A 139 10.97 13.89 8.30
CA ASP A 139 11.92 14.86 7.70
C ASP A 139 11.22 15.99 6.93
N SER A 140 9.89 16.05 6.96
CA SER A 140 9.10 17.06 6.25
C SER A 140 9.14 18.41 6.96
N GLY A 141 9.72 19.42 6.31
CA GLY A 141 9.82 20.78 6.83
C GLY A 141 8.46 21.42 7.13
N SER A 142 7.50 21.27 6.22
CA SER A 142 6.13 21.79 6.41
C SER A 142 5.41 21.11 7.57
N ALA A 143 5.53 19.79 7.72
CA ALA A 143 4.90 19.07 8.84
C ALA A 143 5.50 19.48 10.19
N LEU A 144 6.82 19.72 10.27
CA LEU A 144 7.47 20.20 11.48
C LEU A 144 7.02 21.63 11.85
N VAL A 145 6.89 22.53 10.87
CA VAL A 145 6.38 23.89 11.11
C VAL A 145 4.89 23.85 11.50
N GLU A 146 4.07 23.05 10.83
CA GLU A 146 2.64 22.94 11.11
C GLU A 146 2.37 22.40 12.52
N ALA A 147 3.08 21.33 12.92
CA ALA A 147 3.05 20.79 14.27
C ALA A 147 3.58 21.78 15.32
N LEU A 148 4.66 22.52 15.00
CA LEU A 148 5.22 23.54 15.90
C LEU A 148 4.25 24.71 16.12
N LEU A 149 3.55 25.17 15.08
CA LEU A 149 2.51 26.21 15.19
C LEU A 149 1.28 25.70 15.98
N GLU A 150 0.91 24.43 15.82
CA GLU A 150 -0.17 23.81 16.62
C GLU A 150 0.21 23.70 18.10
N GLU A 151 1.44 23.28 18.40
CA GLU A 151 1.94 23.19 19.77
C GLU A 151 2.11 24.57 20.43
N MET A 152 2.57 25.57 19.67
CA MET A 152 2.58 26.97 20.12
C MET A 152 1.17 27.42 20.53
N ARG A 153 0.15 27.21 19.67
CA ARG A 153 -1.26 27.51 20.02
C ARG A 153 -1.71 26.74 21.27
N ARG A 154 -1.43 25.44 21.35
CA ARG A 154 -1.80 24.59 22.50
C ARG A 154 -1.20 25.10 23.83
N ARG A 155 0.05 25.57 23.81
CA ARG A 155 0.75 26.15 24.96
C ARG A 155 0.50 27.66 25.16
N ARG A 156 -0.40 28.26 24.36
CA ARG A 156 -0.68 29.71 24.30
C ARG A 156 0.57 30.57 24.09
N ILE A 157 1.54 30.06 23.35
CA ILE A 157 2.72 30.80 22.91
C ILE A 157 2.37 31.55 21.64
N VAL A 158 2.51 32.88 21.65
CA VAL A 158 2.27 33.73 20.47
C VAL A 158 3.32 33.38 19.41
N ALA A 159 2.87 32.98 18.22
CA ALA A 159 3.79 32.55 17.17
C ALA A 159 4.69 33.73 16.72
N PRO A 160 6.02 33.55 16.65
CA PRO A 160 6.95 34.58 16.20
C PRO A 160 6.87 34.77 14.68
N ALA A 161 7.75 35.60 14.11
CA ALA A 161 7.93 35.64 12.66
C ALA A 161 8.29 34.24 12.12
N ILE A 162 7.69 33.84 11.00
CA ILE A 162 7.79 32.47 10.45
C ILE A 162 9.22 31.97 10.27
N TYR A 163 10.19 32.87 10.01
CA TYR A 163 11.61 32.54 9.95
C TYR A 163 12.14 31.88 11.23
N ALA A 164 11.73 32.33 12.42
CA ALA A 164 12.15 31.73 13.69
C ALA A 164 11.51 30.35 13.92
N VAL A 165 10.34 30.10 13.32
CA VAL A 165 9.65 28.79 13.32
C VAL A 165 10.34 27.84 12.34
N GLU A 166 10.70 28.31 11.14
CA GLU A 166 11.50 27.58 10.17
C GLU A 166 12.89 27.23 10.71
N GLU A 167 13.55 28.14 11.43
CA GLU A 167 14.84 27.90 12.06
C GLU A 167 14.78 26.78 13.12
N LEU A 168 13.78 26.80 14.01
CA LEU A 168 13.55 25.72 14.98
C LEU A 168 13.30 24.37 14.29
N ALA A 169 12.48 24.36 13.24
CA ALA A 169 12.21 23.16 12.45
C ALA A 169 13.45 22.67 11.70
N TRP A 170 14.31 23.57 11.20
CA TRP A 170 15.57 23.24 10.54
C TRP A 170 16.57 22.62 11.53
N ASP A 171 16.76 23.22 12.71
CA ASP A 171 17.67 22.72 13.73
C ASP A 171 17.21 21.35 14.27
N ALA A 172 15.92 21.16 14.54
CA ALA A 172 15.37 19.87 14.95
C ALA A 172 15.51 18.79 13.86
N ARG A 173 15.23 19.14 12.59
CA ARG A 173 15.43 18.24 11.43
C ARG A 173 16.89 17.83 11.27
N ARG A 174 17.83 18.77 11.47
CA ARG A 174 19.27 18.50 11.44
C ARG A 174 19.67 17.55 12.56
N GLN A 175 19.30 17.86 13.80
CA GLN A 175 19.63 17.05 14.98
C GLN A 175 19.11 15.61 14.82
N ALA A 176 17.88 15.43 14.34
CA ALA A 176 17.33 14.09 14.05
C ALA A 176 18.12 13.31 12.98
N ARG A 177 18.70 13.98 11.97
CA ARG A 177 19.58 13.32 10.98
C ARG A 177 20.89 12.88 11.59
N GLU A 178 21.50 13.72 12.42
CA GLU A 178 22.76 13.41 13.12
C GLU A 178 22.57 12.23 14.06
N THR A 179 21.50 12.21 14.86
CA THR A 179 21.14 11.07 15.73
C THR A 179 20.92 9.79 14.92
N VAL A 180 20.16 9.83 13.83
CA VAL A 180 19.93 8.64 12.97
C VAL A 180 21.24 8.10 12.38
N ALA A 181 22.14 8.98 11.92
CA ALA A 181 23.44 8.56 11.41
C ALA A 181 24.31 7.94 12.51
N GLN A 182 24.36 8.52 13.70
CA GLN A 182 25.05 7.95 14.87
C GLN A 182 24.48 6.59 15.26
N THR A 183 23.15 6.43 15.28
CA THR A 183 22.49 5.17 15.65
C THR A 183 22.70 4.05 14.62
N LEU A 184 22.74 4.37 13.32
CA LEU A 184 22.98 3.38 12.27
C LEU A 184 24.45 3.00 12.10
N LEU A 185 25.38 3.92 12.40
CA LEU A 185 26.81 3.76 12.09
C LEU A 185 27.69 3.55 13.33
N GLY A 186 27.15 3.71 14.54
CA GLY A 186 27.93 3.68 15.79
C GLY A 186 28.65 2.35 16.05
N ASP A 187 28.11 1.25 15.53
CA ASP A 187 28.64 -0.11 15.73
C ASP A 187 29.54 -0.58 14.55
N PHE A 188 29.83 0.28 13.57
CA PHE A 188 30.58 -0.07 12.35
C PHE A 188 32.08 0.20 12.49
N SER A 189 32.92 -0.75 12.05
CA SER A 189 34.37 -0.53 11.92
C SER A 189 34.72 0.34 10.71
N ASP A 190 35.89 0.98 10.73
CA ASP A 190 36.40 1.75 9.59
C ASP A 190 36.47 0.94 8.29
N GLU A 191 36.74 -0.37 8.39
CA GLU A 191 36.72 -1.29 7.24
C GLU A 191 35.30 -1.45 6.66
N GLN A 192 34.27 -1.59 7.51
CA GLN A 192 32.88 -1.64 7.06
C GLN A 192 32.43 -0.30 6.45
N LEU A 193 32.84 0.81 7.06
CA LEU A 193 32.56 2.16 6.54
C LEU A 193 33.24 2.39 5.17
N ALA A 194 34.45 1.88 4.97
CA ALA A 194 35.14 1.89 3.68
C ALA A 194 34.45 0.98 2.64
N LYS A 195 33.97 -0.21 3.04
CA LYS A 195 33.16 -1.09 2.16
C LYS A 195 31.87 -0.41 1.71
N LEU A 196 31.19 0.35 2.57
CA LEU A 196 30.00 1.13 2.21
C LEU A 196 30.33 2.23 1.19
N ASP A 197 31.40 2.99 1.39
CA ASP A 197 31.79 4.03 0.43
C ASP A 197 32.23 3.44 -0.92
N GLY A 198 32.88 2.27 -0.91
CA GLY A 198 33.22 1.47 -2.09
C GLY A 198 32.01 0.94 -2.88
N LEU A 199 30.77 1.06 -2.37
CA LEU A 199 29.57 0.73 -3.15
C LEU A 199 29.31 1.73 -4.29
N LEU A 200 29.83 2.95 -4.15
CA LEU A 200 29.60 4.06 -5.07
C LEU A 200 30.59 4.08 -6.23
N THR A 201 31.77 3.49 -6.05
CA THR A 201 32.82 3.41 -7.06
C THR A 201 32.60 2.24 -8.02
N THR A 202 33.04 2.42 -9.26
CA THR A 202 33.13 1.33 -10.24
C THR A 202 34.36 0.49 -9.93
N ALA A 203 34.23 -0.83 -9.91
CA ALA A 203 35.38 -1.73 -9.71
C ALA A 203 36.35 -1.63 -10.91
N PRO A 204 37.67 -1.84 -10.74
CA PRO A 204 38.65 -1.66 -11.82
C PRO A 204 38.37 -2.46 -13.11
N GLU A 205 37.76 -3.65 -12.98
CA GLU A 205 37.38 -4.53 -14.09
C GLU A 205 35.88 -4.49 -14.41
N GLY A 206 35.13 -3.58 -13.78
CA GLY A 206 33.68 -3.48 -13.90
C GLY A 206 33.22 -2.32 -14.78
N THR A 207 32.07 -2.46 -15.43
CA THR A 207 31.39 -1.37 -16.17
C THR A 207 30.43 -0.55 -15.30
N ARG A 208 30.28 -0.91 -14.01
CA ARG A 208 29.31 -0.30 -13.07
C ARG A 208 29.75 -0.45 -11.62
N SER A 209 29.21 0.40 -10.74
CA SER A 209 29.40 0.29 -9.29
C SER A 209 28.58 -0.86 -8.67
N ARG A 210 28.98 -1.30 -7.47
CA ARG A 210 28.26 -2.35 -6.73
C ARG A 210 26.83 -1.94 -6.40
N LEU A 211 26.58 -0.65 -6.10
CA LEU A 211 25.24 -0.12 -5.88
C LEU A 211 24.33 -0.28 -7.11
N VAL A 212 24.84 -0.03 -8.31
CA VAL A 212 24.08 -0.22 -9.57
C VAL A 212 23.79 -1.70 -9.83
N TRP A 213 24.73 -2.60 -9.53
CA TRP A 213 24.51 -4.05 -9.62
C TRP A 213 23.41 -4.55 -8.66
N LEU A 214 23.40 -4.08 -7.40
CA LEU A 214 22.38 -4.45 -6.41
C LEU A 214 20.95 -4.01 -6.81
N ARG A 215 20.82 -2.91 -7.55
CA ARG A 215 19.56 -2.37 -8.06
C ARG A 215 19.02 -3.04 -9.33
N GLN A 216 19.82 -3.88 -10.00
CA GLN A 216 19.30 -4.56 -11.19
C GLN A 216 18.09 -5.43 -10.82
N PRO A 217 17.00 -5.40 -11.61
CA PRO A 217 15.82 -6.20 -11.31
C PRO A 217 16.11 -7.71 -11.35
N PRO A 218 15.34 -8.53 -10.62
CA PRO A 218 15.33 -9.96 -10.82
C PRO A 218 14.78 -10.27 -12.22
N GLY A 219 15.50 -11.05 -13.02
CA GLY A 219 14.99 -11.52 -14.30
C GLY A 219 13.85 -12.54 -14.12
N GLY A 220 13.23 -12.98 -15.21
CA GLY A 220 12.11 -13.95 -15.16
C GLY A 220 12.44 -15.28 -14.47
N PRO A 221 11.42 -16.06 -14.04
CA PRO A 221 11.58 -17.22 -13.16
C PRO A 221 12.52 -18.32 -13.71
N SER A 222 13.72 -18.38 -13.17
CA SER A 222 14.71 -19.40 -13.57
C SER A 222 15.75 -19.66 -12.49
N PRO A 223 16.33 -20.88 -12.42
CA PRO A 223 17.38 -21.19 -11.46
C PRO A 223 18.58 -20.23 -11.52
N SER A 224 18.99 -19.79 -12.72
CA SER A 224 20.10 -18.83 -12.87
C SER A 224 19.76 -17.45 -12.30
N ASN A 225 18.52 -16.97 -12.44
CA ASN A 225 18.12 -15.68 -11.87
C ASN A 225 17.92 -15.78 -10.36
N PHE A 226 17.43 -16.91 -9.85
CA PHE A 226 17.36 -17.18 -8.41
C PHE A 226 18.74 -17.07 -7.74
N VAL A 227 19.75 -17.74 -8.31
CA VAL A 227 21.13 -17.68 -7.79
C VAL A 227 21.66 -16.23 -7.79
N LYS A 228 21.41 -15.44 -8.84
CA LYS A 228 21.80 -14.01 -8.88
C LYS A 228 21.12 -13.13 -7.84
N ILE A 229 19.91 -13.47 -7.38
CA ILE A 229 19.24 -12.77 -6.27
C ILE A 229 19.96 -13.10 -4.96
N VAL A 230 20.24 -14.39 -4.73
CA VAL A 230 20.97 -14.87 -3.56
C VAL A 230 22.40 -14.32 -3.50
N GLU A 231 23.11 -14.21 -4.63
CA GLU A 231 24.44 -13.56 -4.71
C GLU A 231 24.40 -12.11 -4.19
N LYS A 232 23.38 -11.33 -4.58
CA LYS A 232 23.19 -9.96 -4.06
C LYS A 232 22.88 -9.97 -2.57
N LEU A 233 22.05 -10.89 -2.10
CA LEU A 233 21.69 -11.01 -0.69
C LEU A 233 22.88 -11.41 0.18
N LYS A 234 23.65 -12.43 -0.23
CA LYS A 234 24.91 -12.84 0.42
C LYS A 234 25.93 -11.68 0.44
N PHE A 235 26.03 -10.90 -0.64
CA PHE A 235 26.87 -9.69 -0.66
C PHE A 235 26.42 -8.65 0.39
N ILE A 236 25.12 -8.33 0.50
CA ILE A 236 24.64 -7.37 1.50
C ILE A 236 24.89 -7.90 2.92
N ARG A 237 24.61 -9.18 3.19
CA ARG A 237 24.87 -9.81 4.50
C ARG A 237 26.36 -9.76 4.87
N SER A 238 27.27 -9.92 3.90
CA SER A 238 28.72 -9.84 4.16
C SER A 238 29.24 -8.46 4.57
N LEU A 239 28.42 -7.40 4.50
CA LEU A 239 28.74 -6.08 5.05
C LEU A 239 28.57 -6.00 6.57
N GLY A 240 27.91 -6.98 7.21
CA GLY A 240 27.70 -7.01 8.67
C GLY A 240 26.79 -5.90 9.17
N LEU A 241 25.70 -5.60 8.45
CA LEU A 241 24.76 -4.54 8.81
C LEU A 241 23.94 -4.94 10.05
N SER A 242 23.99 -4.15 11.12
CA SER A 242 23.15 -4.38 12.31
C SER A 242 21.67 -4.07 12.01
N SER A 243 20.82 -5.09 12.10
CA SER A 243 19.36 -4.92 12.09
C SER A 243 18.84 -4.34 13.41
N GLU A 244 19.50 -4.60 14.54
CA GLU A 244 19.10 -4.08 15.85
C GLU A 244 19.12 -2.56 15.94
N ALA A 245 20.10 -1.93 15.27
CA ALA A 245 20.18 -0.47 15.15
C ALA A 245 18.90 0.15 14.59
N THR A 246 18.17 -0.57 13.72
CA THR A 246 16.89 -0.08 13.16
C THR A 246 15.78 0.02 14.20
N ARG A 247 15.75 -0.84 15.22
CA ARG A 247 14.72 -0.83 16.28
C ARG A 247 14.74 0.46 17.11
N ARG A 248 15.88 1.14 17.15
CA ARG A 248 16.08 2.44 17.84
C ARG A 248 15.62 3.65 17.01
N ILE A 249 15.15 3.44 15.77
CA ILE A 249 14.82 4.52 14.82
C ILE A 249 13.39 4.34 14.31
N HIS A 250 12.65 5.44 14.21
CA HIS A 250 11.26 5.40 13.75
C HIS A 250 11.14 4.85 12.31
N ARG A 251 10.24 3.87 12.08
CA ARG A 251 10.11 3.16 10.79
C ARG A 251 9.97 4.10 9.58
N ASN A 252 9.11 5.12 9.67
CA ASN A 252 8.91 6.10 8.57
C ASN A 252 10.20 6.84 8.19
N ARG A 253 11.12 7.03 9.15
CA ARG A 253 12.42 7.69 8.95
C ARG A 253 13.36 6.78 8.16
N LEU A 254 13.41 5.50 8.52
CA LEU A 254 14.19 4.47 7.83
C LEU A 254 13.67 4.24 6.41
N SER A 255 12.37 4.01 6.23
CA SER A 255 11.78 3.78 4.91
C SER A 255 11.99 4.98 3.98
N ARG A 256 11.95 6.22 4.50
CA ARG A 256 12.30 7.42 3.70
C ARG A 256 13.78 7.46 3.31
N LEU A 257 14.69 7.14 4.23
CA LEU A 257 16.13 7.07 3.92
C LEU A 257 16.44 5.95 2.92
N ALA A 258 15.78 4.80 3.04
CA ALA A 258 15.88 3.71 2.08
C ALA A 258 15.35 4.13 0.69
N ALA A 259 14.23 4.85 0.62
CA ALA A 259 13.69 5.38 -0.63
C ALA A 259 14.60 6.45 -1.27
N GLU A 260 15.18 7.38 -0.48
CA GLU A 260 16.23 8.29 -0.96
C GLU A 260 17.43 7.49 -1.51
N GLY A 261 17.89 6.49 -0.76
CA GLY A 261 19.01 5.62 -1.12
C GLY A 261 18.75 4.66 -2.28
N ALA A 262 17.49 4.37 -2.60
CA ALA A 262 17.11 3.60 -3.80
C ALA A 262 17.16 4.45 -5.07
N ARG A 263 16.72 5.72 -4.98
CA ARG A 263 16.59 6.66 -6.11
C ARG A 263 17.89 7.40 -6.46
N MET A 264 18.75 7.71 -5.48
CA MET A 264 19.99 8.46 -5.77
C MET A 264 20.96 7.70 -6.67
N THR A 265 21.50 8.37 -7.70
CA THR A 265 22.68 7.88 -8.42
C THR A 265 23.90 7.82 -7.48
N PRO A 266 24.93 7.00 -7.78
CA PRO A 266 26.17 6.99 -6.99
C PRO A 266 26.82 8.38 -6.86
N GLN A 267 26.73 9.19 -7.92
CA GLN A 267 27.20 10.58 -7.97
C GLN A 267 26.39 11.48 -7.03
N ASN A 268 25.06 11.35 -6.98
CA ASN A 268 24.25 12.13 -6.05
C ASN A 268 24.54 11.75 -4.59
N LEU A 269 24.75 10.46 -4.32
CA LEU A 269 25.17 9.99 -2.99
C LEU A 269 26.54 10.52 -2.59
N SER A 270 27.53 10.57 -3.49
CA SER A 270 28.87 11.07 -3.16
C SER A 270 28.91 12.56 -2.81
N THR A 271 27.95 13.37 -3.29
CA THR A 271 27.80 14.79 -2.87
C THR A 271 27.28 14.97 -1.44
N LEU A 272 26.76 13.92 -0.80
CA LEU A 272 26.30 14.00 0.58
C LEU A 272 27.47 13.90 1.57
N GLU A 273 27.33 14.60 2.70
CA GLU A 273 28.19 14.45 3.88
C GLU A 273 28.30 12.97 4.29
N ASN A 274 29.51 12.53 4.64
CA ASN A 274 29.84 11.12 4.90
C ASN A 274 28.83 10.41 5.83
N GLY A 275 28.46 11.03 6.95
CA GLY A 275 27.48 10.45 7.90
C GLY A 275 26.11 10.24 7.26
N ARG A 276 25.59 11.25 6.56
CA ARG A 276 24.31 11.13 5.83
C ARG A 276 24.41 10.09 4.70
N ARG A 277 25.47 10.12 3.90
CA ARG A 277 25.71 9.20 2.78
C ARG A 277 25.66 7.75 3.23
N ARG A 278 26.43 7.42 4.27
CA ARG A 278 26.54 6.07 4.83
C ARG A 278 25.23 5.64 5.49
N ALA A 279 24.56 6.51 6.25
CA ALA A 279 23.24 6.23 6.84
C ALA A 279 22.16 5.94 5.77
N THR A 280 22.12 6.73 4.69
CA THR A 280 21.23 6.49 3.53
C THR A 280 21.55 5.16 2.84
N LEU A 281 22.83 4.83 2.68
CA LEU A 281 23.25 3.53 2.13
C LEU A 281 22.82 2.35 3.03
N VAL A 282 23.08 2.41 4.34
CA VAL A 282 22.69 1.34 5.29
C VAL A 282 21.18 1.13 5.27
N ALA A 283 20.38 2.20 5.35
CA ALA A 283 18.93 2.10 5.27
C ALA A 283 18.46 1.46 3.96
N TYR A 284 19.02 1.87 2.82
CA TYR A 284 18.72 1.26 1.51
C TYR A 284 19.13 -0.22 1.44
N LEU A 285 20.30 -0.59 1.97
CA LEU A 285 20.80 -1.96 1.90
C LEU A 285 19.98 -2.92 2.75
N LEU A 286 19.51 -2.48 3.94
CA LEU A 286 18.63 -3.26 4.80
C LEU A 286 17.26 -3.50 4.11
N GLU A 287 16.65 -2.45 3.55
CA GLU A 287 15.41 -2.57 2.77
C GLU A 287 15.62 -3.44 1.52
N ARG A 288 16.78 -3.34 0.86
CA ARG A 288 17.11 -4.16 -0.31
C ARG A 288 17.38 -5.61 0.05
N ALA A 289 17.92 -5.92 1.23
CA ALA A 289 18.06 -7.29 1.72
C ALA A 289 16.69 -7.93 1.95
N ALA A 290 15.74 -7.21 2.58
CA ALA A 290 14.36 -7.65 2.71
C ALA A 290 13.69 -7.86 1.35
N SER A 291 13.84 -6.89 0.43
CA SER A 291 13.32 -7.00 -0.94
C SER A 291 13.90 -8.19 -1.71
N LEU A 292 15.21 -8.48 -1.59
CA LEU A 292 15.86 -9.61 -2.26
C LEU A 292 15.43 -10.96 -1.67
N THR A 293 15.14 -11.02 -0.36
CA THR A 293 14.52 -12.19 0.28
C THR A 293 13.14 -12.46 -0.34
N ASP A 294 12.29 -11.43 -0.41
CA ASP A 294 10.95 -11.55 -0.99
C ASP A 294 11.00 -11.92 -2.48
N GLU A 295 11.88 -11.27 -3.27
CA GLU A 295 12.11 -11.58 -4.69
C GLU A 295 12.56 -13.03 -4.90
N ALA A 296 13.36 -13.61 -4.00
CA ALA A 296 13.78 -15.00 -4.07
C ALA A 296 12.63 -15.96 -3.77
N LEU A 297 11.88 -15.71 -2.68
CA LEU A 297 10.75 -16.56 -2.26
C LEU A 297 9.59 -16.51 -3.27
N GLU A 298 9.29 -15.34 -3.82
CA GLU A 298 8.36 -15.22 -4.97
C GLU A 298 8.86 -15.96 -6.21
N MET A 299 10.17 -15.97 -6.48
CA MET A 299 10.70 -16.71 -7.62
C MET A 299 10.62 -18.22 -7.39
N HIS A 300 10.77 -18.70 -6.15
CA HIS A 300 10.51 -20.08 -5.77
C HIS A 300 9.03 -20.45 -6.00
N ASP A 301 8.08 -19.66 -5.49
CA ASP A 301 6.64 -19.85 -5.72
C ASP A 301 6.31 -19.96 -7.22
N ARG A 302 6.75 -18.98 -8.02
CA ARG A 302 6.52 -18.98 -9.47
C ARG A 302 7.16 -20.17 -10.18
N MET A 303 8.38 -20.58 -9.78
CA MET A 303 9.06 -21.73 -10.38
C MET A 303 8.36 -23.06 -10.05
N VAL A 304 7.88 -23.25 -8.82
CA VAL A 304 7.10 -24.44 -8.44
C VAL A 304 5.72 -24.41 -9.11
N GLY A 305 5.06 -23.26 -9.15
CA GLY A 305 3.79 -23.07 -9.86
C GLY A 305 3.89 -23.39 -11.36
N GLU A 306 4.97 -22.97 -12.03
CA GLU A 306 5.25 -23.34 -13.43
C GLU A 306 5.50 -24.84 -13.62
N VAL A 307 6.14 -25.51 -12.65
CA VAL A 307 6.36 -26.97 -12.70
C VAL A 307 5.03 -27.72 -12.57
N ILE A 308 4.20 -27.35 -11.59
CA ILE A 308 2.85 -27.90 -11.40
C ILE A 308 1.96 -27.64 -12.62
N ALA A 309 1.99 -26.43 -13.19
CA ALA A 309 1.20 -26.09 -14.37
C ALA A 309 1.63 -26.90 -15.61
N LYS A 310 2.93 -27.17 -15.78
CA LYS A 310 3.43 -28.04 -16.85
C LYS A 310 3.04 -29.49 -16.64
N ALA A 311 3.20 -30.04 -15.43
CA ALA A 311 2.79 -31.41 -15.11
C ALA A 311 1.28 -31.63 -15.38
N LYS A 312 0.42 -30.68 -14.96
CA LYS A 312 -1.01 -30.67 -15.30
C LYS A 312 -1.26 -30.65 -16.80
N LYS A 313 -0.54 -29.80 -17.54
CA LYS A 313 -0.65 -29.72 -19.00
C LYS A 313 -0.24 -31.03 -19.67
N THR A 314 0.87 -31.64 -19.26
CA THR A 314 1.36 -32.94 -19.77
C THR A 314 0.32 -34.04 -19.55
N ARG A 315 -0.25 -34.14 -18.34
CA ARG A 315 -1.36 -35.06 -18.03
C ARG A 315 -2.57 -34.82 -18.94
N ASP A 316 -3.02 -33.57 -19.05
CA ASP A 316 -4.20 -33.21 -19.84
C ASP A 316 -4.01 -33.46 -21.34
N GLU A 317 -2.79 -33.27 -21.87
CA GLU A 317 -2.43 -33.59 -23.26
C GLU A 317 -2.36 -35.11 -23.50
N ASN A 318 -1.74 -35.86 -22.58
CA ASN A 318 -1.70 -37.34 -22.62
C ASN A 318 -3.11 -37.95 -22.57
N PHE A 319 -3.96 -37.46 -21.66
CA PHE A 319 -5.35 -37.91 -21.53
C PHE A 319 -6.16 -37.60 -22.80
N LYS A 320 -6.04 -36.39 -23.35
CA LYS A 320 -6.69 -36.03 -24.62
C LYS A 320 -6.21 -36.88 -25.80
N GLY A 321 -4.92 -37.21 -25.85
CA GLY A 321 -4.34 -38.10 -26.86
C GLY A 321 -4.96 -39.51 -26.83
N ARG A 322 -5.20 -40.06 -25.63
CA ARG A 322 -5.89 -41.35 -25.43
C ARG A 322 -7.42 -41.28 -25.58
N GLY A 323 -8.01 -40.08 -25.60
CA GLY A 323 -9.46 -39.87 -25.51
C GLY A 323 -10.30 -40.60 -26.58
N LYS A 324 -9.79 -40.76 -27.81
CA LYS A 324 -10.47 -41.54 -28.86
C LYS A 324 -10.57 -43.02 -28.48
N GLN A 325 -9.46 -43.61 -28.04
CA GLN A 325 -9.37 -45.01 -27.65
C GLN A 325 -10.22 -45.28 -26.40
N ILE A 326 -10.18 -44.38 -25.41
CA ILE A 326 -11.04 -44.44 -24.22
C ILE A 326 -12.52 -44.44 -24.62
N ASN A 327 -12.95 -43.53 -25.51
CA ASN A 327 -14.34 -43.47 -25.96
C ASN A 327 -14.77 -44.70 -26.77
N GLU A 328 -13.87 -45.27 -27.59
CA GLU A 328 -14.11 -46.54 -28.30
C GLU A 328 -14.32 -47.70 -27.31
N LYS A 329 -13.53 -47.79 -26.24
CA LYS A 329 -13.71 -48.80 -25.17
C LYS A 329 -14.99 -48.60 -24.37
N VAL A 330 -15.30 -47.37 -23.96
CA VAL A 330 -16.55 -47.07 -23.23
C VAL A 330 -17.77 -47.44 -24.08
N GLY A 331 -17.74 -47.15 -25.39
CA GLY A 331 -18.79 -47.57 -26.32
C GLY A 331 -18.92 -49.10 -26.44
N LEU A 332 -17.79 -49.81 -26.54
CA LEU A 332 -17.76 -51.27 -26.59
C LEU A 332 -18.34 -51.90 -25.31
N TYR A 333 -17.89 -51.48 -24.12
CA TYR A 333 -18.38 -52.02 -22.85
C TYR A 333 -19.84 -51.65 -22.56
N ALA A 334 -20.31 -50.47 -23.00
CA ALA A 334 -21.73 -50.14 -22.94
C ALA A 334 -22.58 -51.08 -23.84
N GLY A 335 -22.02 -51.55 -24.96
CA GLY A 335 -22.64 -52.58 -25.81
C GLY A 335 -22.66 -53.96 -25.17
N VAL A 336 -21.53 -54.41 -24.60
CA VAL A 336 -21.43 -55.67 -23.84
C VAL A 336 -22.38 -55.65 -22.63
N GLY A 337 -22.46 -54.54 -21.89
CA GLY A 337 -23.40 -54.35 -20.79
C GLY A 337 -24.87 -54.45 -21.23
N LYS A 338 -25.23 -53.90 -22.40
CA LYS A 338 -26.57 -54.08 -22.98
C LYS A 338 -26.84 -55.54 -23.38
N ALA A 339 -25.86 -56.24 -23.95
CA ALA A 339 -26.00 -57.66 -24.27
C ALA A 339 -26.26 -58.51 -23.01
N LEU A 340 -25.56 -58.23 -21.91
CA LEU A 340 -25.76 -58.87 -20.60
C LEU A 340 -27.13 -58.57 -19.99
N ILE A 341 -27.60 -57.32 -20.08
CA ILE A 341 -28.95 -56.94 -19.61
C ILE A 341 -30.01 -57.68 -20.42
N ASN A 342 -29.92 -57.64 -21.76
CA ASN A 342 -30.85 -58.33 -22.65
C ASN A 342 -30.88 -59.84 -22.39
N ALA A 343 -29.72 -60.49 -22.21
CA ALA A 343 -29.64 -61.92 -21.89
C ALA A 343 -30.39 -62.28 -20.60
N ARG A 344 -30.25 -61.44 -19.57
CA ARG A 344 -30.95 -61.61 -18.29
C ARG A 344 -32.45 -61.38 -18.41
N GLU A 345 -32.89 -60.49 -19.29
CA GLU A 345 -34.31 -60.18 -19.51
C GLU A 345 -35.01 -61.20 -20.43
N SER A 346 -34.32 -61.75 -21.45
CA SER A 346 -34.88 -62.75 -22.37
C SER A 346 -34.68 -64.20 -21.93
N GLY A 347 -33.78 -64.46 -20.97
CA GLY A 347 -33.40 -65.81 -20.55
C GLY A 347 -32.48 -66.54 -21.52
N GLU A 348 -31.87 -65.84 -22.47
CA GLU A 348 -30.85 -66.36 -23.38
C GLU A 348 -29.46 -66.48 -22.70
N ASP A 349 -28.58 -67.28 -23.32
CA ASP A 349 -27.19 -67.39 -22.87
C ASP A 349 -26.44 -66.05 -23.06
N PRO A 350 -25.88 -65.45 -21.98
CA PRO A 350 -25.11 -64.21 -22.07
C PRO A 350 -23.86 -64.32 -22.94
N TYR A 351 -23.20 -65.48 -23.02
CA TYR A 351 -22.00 -65.64 -23.85
C TYR A 351 -22.35 -65.58 -25.34
N ALA A 352 -23.37 -66.35 -25.77
CA ALA A 352 -23.89 -66.30 -27.13
C ALA A 352 -24.41 -64.91 -27.54
N LEU A 353 -24.92 -64.09 -26.61
CA LEU A 353 -25.33 -62.71 -26.90
C LEU A 353 -24.17 -61.71 -26.97
N ILE A 354 -23.09 -61.93 -26.22
CA ILE A 354 -21.85 -61.15 -26.35
C ILE A 354 -21.14 -61.46 -27.67
N GLU A 355 -21.02 -62.73 -28.06
CA GLU A 355 -20.38 -63.12 -29.34
C GLU A 355 -21.11 -62.56 -30.58
N LYS A 356 -22.44 -62.42 -30.53
CA LYS A 356 -23.22 -61.72 -31.58
C LYS A 356 -22.86 -60.23 -31.69
N PHE A 357 -22.32 -59.61 -30.63
CA PHE A 357 -21.95 -58.20 -30.59
C PHE A 357 -20.45 -57.97 -30.85
N VAL A 358 -19.57 -58.78 -30.29
CA VAL A 358 -18.13 -58.77 -30.59
C VAL A 358 -17.53 -60.18 -30.45
N PRO A 359 -16.68 -60.65 -31.38
CA PRO A 359 -16.04 -61.97 -31.29
C PRO A 359 -15.22 -62.13 -30.01
N TRP A 360 -15.18 -63.35 -29.46
CA TRP A 360 -14.59 -63.62 -28.14
C TRP A 360 -13.10 -63.26 -28.06
N GLU A 361 -12.29 -63.56 -29.09
CA GLU A 361 -10.87 -63.17 -29.09
C GLU A 361 -10.72 -61.64 -29.08
N ARG A 362 -11.54 -60.93 -29.85
CA ARG A 362 -11.52 -59.45 -29.86
C ARG A 362 -12.00 -58.90 -28.51
N PHE A 363 -12.95 -59.56 -27.83
CA PHE A 363 -13.33 -59.17 -26.47
C PHE A 363 -12.14 -59.26 -25.51
N VAL A 364 -11.40 -60.38 -25.53
CA VAL A 364 -10.19 -60.58 -24.69
C VAL A 364 -9.11 -59.53 -25.00
N GLU A 365 -8.76 -59.32 -26.27
CA GLU A 365 -7.86 -58.23 -26.69
C GLU A 365 -8.36 -56.86 -26.21
N SER A 366 -9.69 -56.66 -26.21
CA SER A 366 -10.26 -55.38 -25.83
C SER A 366 -10.13 -55.08 -24.35
N VAL A 367 -10.13 -56.13 -23.50
CA VAL A 367 -9.88 -56.07 -22.05
C VAL A 367 -8.43 -55.72 -21.78
N ALA A 368 -7.46 -56.40 -22.39
CA ALA A 368 -6.04 -56.06 -22.24
C ALA A 368 -5.75 -54.60 -22.69
N GLU A 369 -6.27 -54.19 -23.85
CA GLU A 369 -6.18 -52.79 -24.30
C GLU A 369 -6.90 -51.80 -23.36
N ALA A 370 -7.94 -52.22 -22.63
CA ALA A 370 -8.65 -51.38 -21.68
C ALA A 370 -7.93 -51.29 -20.33
N GLU A 371 -7.20 -52.35 -19.93
CA GLU A 371 -6.30 -52.36 -18.77
C GLU A 371 -5.09 -51.44 -19.02
N ASP A 372 -4.48 -51.48 -20.22
CA ASP A 372 -3.41 -50.54 -20.63
C ASP A 372 -3.88 -49.07 -20.72
N LEU A 373 -5.16 -48.86 -21.04
CA LEU A 373 -5.79 -47.53 -21.08
C LEU A 373 -6.32 -47.09 -19.71
N ALA A 374 -6.51 -48.02 -18.76
CA ALA A 374 -6.97 -47.72 -17.42
C ALA A 374 -5.86 -46.96 -16.68
N LEU A 375 -6.19 -45.75 -16.25
CA LEU A 375 -5.30 -44.91 -15.47
C LEU A 375 -5.38 -45.34 -14.00
N PRO A 376 -4.30 -45.17 -13.21
CA PRO A 376 -4.35 -45.39 -11.77
C PRO A 376 -5.50 -44.62 -11.13
N ALA A 377 -6.13 -45.18 -10.09
CA ALA A 377 -7.33 -44.61 -9.48
C ALA A 377 -7.17 -43.16 -8.97
N ALA A 378 -5.94 -42.71 -8.73
CA ALA A 378 -5.61 -41.33 -8.35
C ALA A 378 -5.68 -40.31 -9.53
N PHE A 379 -5.38 -40.75 -10.75
CA PHE A 379 -5.31 -39.94 -11.99
C PHE A 379 -4.71 -38.52 -11.80
N ASP A 380 -3.49 -38.48 -11.25
CA ASP A 380 -2.88 -37.24 -10.80
C ASP A 380 -1.90 -36.61 -11.80
N PHE A 381 -1.66 -35.31 -11.68
CA PHE A 381 -0.56 -34.63 -12.37
C PHE A 381 0.79 -34.86 -11.67
N LEU A 382 0.78 -35.33 -10.42
CA LEU A 382 2.00 -35.58 -9.64
C LEU A 382 2.91 -36.66 -10.27
N GLU A 383 2.33 -37.63 -10.98
CA GLU A 383 3.04 -38.61 -11.83
C GLU A 383 4.02 -37.95 -12.82
N TYR A 384 3.68 -36.76 -13.35
CA TYR A 384 4.50 -36.03 -14.34
C TYR A 384 5.42 -34.97 -13.72
N LEU A 385 5.58 -34.99 -12.40
CA LEU A 385 6.34 -33.95 -11.70
C LEU A 385 7.85 -34.28 -11.65
N GLU A 386 8.23 -35.56 -11.71
CA GLU A 386 9.62 -36.02 -11.82
C GLU A 386 10.34 -35.46 -13.06
N ASP A 387 9.67 -35.48 -14.22
CA ASP A 387 10.12 -34.91 -15.50
C ASP A 387 10.57 -33.45 -15.37
N HIS A 388 10.09 -32.76 -14.33
CA HIS A 388 10.31 -31.34 -14.10
C HIS A 388 11.06 -31.07 -12.78
N HIS A 389 11.21 -32.07 -11.90
CA HIS A 389 11.97 -31.98 -10.64
C HIS A 389 13.42 -31.54 -10.86
N ARG A 390 14.07 -31.98 -11.95
CA ARG A 390 15.43 -31.55 -12.32
C ARG A 390 15.58 -30.03 -12.48
N ARG A 391 14.50 -29.28 -12.74
CA ARG A 391 14.51 -27.80 -12.73
C ARG A 391 14.57 -27.25 -11.31
N LEU A 392 13.81 -27.82 -10.38
CA LEU A 392 13.79 -27.43 -8.97
C LEU A 392 15.15 -27.67 -8.31
N ARG A 393 15.71 -28.87 -8.52
CA ARG A 393 17.01 -29.27 -7.98
C ARG A 393 18.19 -28.35 -8.35
N LYS A 394 18.09 -27.56 -9.44
CA LYS A 394 19.12 -26.59 -9.85
C LYS A 394 19.23 -25.36 -8.94
N TYR A 395 18.22 -25.04 -8.14
CA TYR A 395 18.26 -23.90 -7.22
C TYR A 395 17.88 -24.25 -5.78
N ALA A 396 17.15 -25.35 -5.55
CA ALA A 396 16.76 -25.83 -4.22
C ALA A 396 17.89 -25.84 -3.17
N PRO A 397 19.13 -26.34 -3.42
CA PRO A 397 20.15 -26.32 -2.38
C PRO A 397 20.58 -24.88 -2.01
N VAL A 398 20.56 -23.95 -2.97
CA VAL A 398 20.88 -22.53 -2.74
C VAL A 398 19.73 -21.83 -2.02
N LEU A 399 18.47 -22.17 -2.32
CA LEU A 399 17.30 -21.72 -1.55
C LEU A 399 17.45 -22.13 -0.09
N LEU A 400 17.58 -23.44 0.16
CA LEU A 400 17.57 -23.95 1.52
C LEU A 400 18.77 -23.44 2.32
N GLU A 401 19.99 -23.44 1.78
CA GLU A 401 21.19 -22.90 2.45
C GLU A 401 21.10 -21.39 2.77
N SER A 402 20.37 -20.61 1.97
CA SER A 402 20.41 -19.14 2.06
C SER A 402 19.34 -18.51 2.94
N PHE A 403 18.39 -19.29 3.45
CA PHE A 403 17.29 -18.79 4.26
C PHE A 403 17.10 -19.63 5.53
N ASP A 404 16.99 -18.91 6.64
CA ASP A 404 16.61 -19.46 7.93
C ASP A 404 15.08 -19.44 7.98
N PHE A 405 14.49 -20.62 7.76
CA PHE A 405 13.06 -20.83 7.82
C PHE A 405 12.66 -21.10 9.27
N SER A 406 11.51 -20.56 9.65
CA SER A 406 10.81 -20.84 10.90
C SER A 406 9.37 -21.21 10.58
N ALA A 407 8.70 -21.94 11.47
CA ALA A 407 7.37 -22.46 11.23
C ALA A 407 6.46 -22.32 12.46
N ALA A 408 5.17 -22.16 12.22
CA ALA A 408 4.15 -22.35 13.24
C ALA A 408 4.08 -23.84 13.66
N PRO A 409 3.60 -24.18 14.87
CA PRO A 409 3.60 -25.56 15.38
C PRO A 409 3.03 -26.63 14.43
N PRO A 410 1.94 -26.38 13.65
CA PRO A 410 1.42 -27.35 12.68
C PRO A 410 2.37 -27.67 11.52
N SER A 411 3.37 -26.83 11.26
CA SER A 411 4.34 -26.96 10.16
C SER A 411 5.76 -27.34 10.62
N GLU A 412 5.97 -27.64 11.91
CA GLU A 412 7.25 -28.16 12.41
C GLU A 412 7.75 -29.42 11.66
N PRO A 413 6.92 -30.41 11.28
CA PRO A 413 7.38 -31.56 10.50
C PRO A 413 7.95 -31.18 9.13
N LEU A 414 7.37 -30.17 8.47
CA LEU A 414 7.87 -29.64 7.19
C LEU A 414 9.22 -28.95 7.38
N LEU A 415 9.40 -28.20 8.47
CA LEU A 415 10.69 -27.57 8.79
C LEU A 415 11.77 -28.61 9.09
N GLY A 416 11.44 -29.68 9.82
CA GLY A 416 12.35 -30.82 10.03
C GLY A 416 12.79 -31.48 8.72
N ALA A 417 11.87 -31.67 7.78
CA ALA A 417 12.18 -32.18 6.44
C ALA A 417 13.07 -31.21 5.62
N VAL A 418 12.86 -29.89 5.75
CA VAL A 418 13.73 -28.87 5.15
C VAL A 418 15.17 -28.95 5.69
N GLU A 419 15.35 -29.14 6.99
CA GLU A 419 16.69 -29.29 7.59
C GLU A 419 17.37 -30.61 7.16
N VAL A 420 16.63 -31.72 7.05
CA VAL A 420 17.18 -32.97 6.48
C VAL A 420 17.61 -32.77 5.02
N LEU A 421 16.83 -32.05 4.20
CA LEU A 421 17.26 -31.71 2.84
C LEU A 421 18.48 -30.78 2.82
N LYS A 422 18.61 -29.82 3.73
CA LYS A 422 19.84 -29.01 3.88
C LYS A 422 21.06 -29.89 4.17
N GLU A 423 20.95 -30.79 5.14
CA GLU A 423 22.06 -31.68 5.53
C GLU A 423 22.44 -32.65 4.39
N MET A 424 21.44 -33.26 3.72
CA MET A 424 21.66 -34.09 2.54
C MET A 424 22.33 -33.33 1.39
N ASN A 425 22.04 -32.04 1.24
CA ASN A 425 22.65 -31.19 0.22
C ASN A 425 24.11 -30.87 0.52
N ALA A 426 24.44 -30.56 1.78
CA ALA A 426 25.81 -30.29 2.22
C ALA A 426 26.68 -31.56 2.14
N THR A 427 26.16 -32.69 2.64
CA THR A 427 26.87 -33.98 2.69
C THR A 427 26.85 -34.77 1.39
N LYS A 428 26.02 -34.36 0.41
CA LYS A 428 25.77 -35.07 -0.86
C LYS A 428 25.20 -36.50 -0.67
N LYS A 429 24.54 -36.78 0.47
CA LYS A 429 23.83 -38.04 0.73
C LYS A 429 22.84 -38.35 -0.40
N ARG A 430 22.70 -39.64 -0.74
CA ARG A 430 21.82 -40.11 -1.83
C ARG A 430 20.45 -40.64 -1.35
N LYS A 431 20.41 -41.48 -0.33
CA LYS A 431 19.18 -41.97 0.32
C LYS A 431 18.64 -40.91 1.28
N VAL A 432 17.31 -40.76 1.34
CA VAL A 432 16.63 -40.03 2.43
C VAL A 432 16.72 -40.89 3.71
N PRO A 433 16.95 -40.31 4.90
CA PRO A 433 16.89 -41.05 6.17
C PRO A 433 15.49 -41.62 6.42
N ASP A 434 15.42 -42.84 6.97
CA ASP A 434 14.15 -43.55 7.23
C ASP A 434 13.36 -42.94 8.43
N ASP A 435 14.02 -42.09 9.23
CA ASP A 435 13.48 -41.37 10.39
C ASP A 435 13.08 -39.91 10.08
N VAL A 436 13.08 -39.51 8.80
CA VAL A 436 12.70 -38.14 8.41
C VAL A 436 11.24 -37.83 8.78
N PRO A 437 10.92 -36.63 9.31
CA PRO A 437 9.54 -36.26 9.60
C PRO A 437 8.69 -36.25 8.31
N THR A 438 7.58 -36.99 8.32
CA THR A 438 6.66 -37.10 7.17
C THR A 438 5.24 -36.60 7.44
N GLY A 439 4.94 -36.11 8.65
CA GLY A 439 3.59 -35.67 9.06
C GLY A 439 3.00 -34.48 8.29
N PHE A 440 3.77 -33.84 7.41
CA PHE A 440 3.30 -32.80 6.48
C PHE A 440 2.87 -33.37 5.10
N VAL A 441 3.20 -34.64 4.80
CA VAL A 441 2.87 -35.31 3.55
C VAL A 441 1.36 -35.57 3.53
N LYS A 442 0.65 -34.88 2.64
CA LYS A 442 -0.81 -35.08 2.46
C LYS A 442 -1.08 -36.42 1.77
N PRO A 443 -2.26 -37.06 1.97
CA PRO A 443 -2.60 -38.35 1.35
C PRO A 443 -2.43 -38.42 -0.18
N ARG A 444 -2.57 -37.28 -0.86
CA ARG A 444 -2.34 -37.15 -2.30
C ARG A 444 -0.87 -37.33 -2.73
N TRP A 445 0.08 -37.04 -1.84
CA TRP A 445 1.52 -37.18 -2.07
C TRP A 445 2.05 -38.55 -1.65
N GLU A 446 1.36 -39.30 -0.78
CA GLU A 446 1.83 -40.60 -0.27
C GLU A 446 2.28 -41.56 -1.38
N PRO A 447 1.52 -41.79 -2.49
CA PRO A 447 1.92 -42.71 -3.56
C PRO A 447 3.12 -42.24 -4.41
N HIS A 448 3.64 -41.03 -4.15
CA HIS A 448 4.80 -40.47 -4.82
C HIS A 448 5.99 -40.28 -3.87
N VAL A 449 5.75 -40.26 -2.55
CA VAL A 449 6.80 -40.13 -1.53
C VAL A 449 7.25 -41.49 -1.02
N PHE A 450 6.37 -42.49 -0.98
CA PHE A 450 6.66 -43.85 -0.52
C PHE A 450 6.53 -44.85 -1.68
N ASP A 451 7.47 -45.79 -1.77
CA ASP A 451 7.36 -46.95 -2.67
C ASP A 451 6.49 -48.07 -2.08
N GLU A 452 6.26 -49.15 -2.83
CA GLU A 452 5.42 -50.29 -2.42
C GLU A 452 5.95 -51.02 -1.16
N ASP A 453 7.26 -50.93 -0.91
CA ASP A 453 7.94 -51.50 0.27
C ASP A 453 7.96 -50.50 1.46
N GLY A 454 7.46 -49.28 1.27
CA GLY A 454 7.41 -48.20 2.27
C GLY A 454 8.71 -47.40 2.41
N ASN A 455 9.70 -47.56 1.52
CA ASN A 455 10.88 -46.70 1.48
C ASN A 455 10.53 -45.35 0.88
N ILE A 456 11.31 -44.32 1.23
CA ILE A 456 11.08 -42.96 0.76
C ILE A 456 11.78 -42.73 -0.59
N ASP A 457 11.00 -42.46 -1.64
CA ASP A 457 11.57 -41.96 -2.89
C ASP A 457 12.06 -40.52 -2.71
N ARG A 458 13.29 -40.28 -3.14
CA ARG A 458 13.95 -38.98 -3.02
C ARG A 458 13.31 -37.92 -3.90
N THR A 459 12.90 -38.27 -5.12
CA THR A 459 12.42 -37.33 -6.12
C THR A 459 11.06 -36.78 -5.70
N GLY A 460 10.14 -37.66 -5.33
CA GLY A 460 8.85 -37.31 -4.75
C GLY A 460 8.98 -36.59 -3.41
N PHE A 461 9.89 -37.02 -2.52
CA PHE A 461 10.14 -36.32 -1.26
C PHE A 461 10.69 -34.90 -1.45
N GLU A 462 11.74 -34.69 -2.26
CA GLU A 462 12.28 -33.35 -2.58
C GLU A 462 11.20 -32.47 -3.22
N ALA A 463 10.37 -33.02 -4.11
CA ALA A 463 9.26 -32.31 -4.74
C ALA A 463 8.14 -31.94 -3.76
N CYS A 464 7.75 -32.87 -2.88
CA CYS A 464 6.73 -32.66 -1.85
C CYS A 464 7.15 -31.55 -0.90
N VAL A 465 8.37 -31.63 -0.33
CA VAL A 465 8.91 -30.59 0.56
C VAL A 465 8.94 -29.23 -0.13
N LEU A 466 9.37 -29.13 -1.39
CA LEU A 466 9.41 -27.84 -2.11
C LEU A 466 8.01 -27.32 -2.49
N SER A 467 7.00 -28.18 -2.65
CA SER A 467 5.63 -27.76 -2.90
C SER A 467 4.94 -27.29 -1.61
N GLU A 468 5.13 -28.02 -0.52
CA GLU A 468 4.55 -27.71 0.78
C GLU A 468 5.26 -26.50 1.43
N LEU A 469 6.57 -26.33 1.22
CA LEU A 469 7.29 -25.10 1.59
C LEU A 469 6.72 -23.86 0.89
N LYS A 470 6.43 -23.96 -0.42
CA LYS A 470 5.73 -22.89 -1.15
C LYS A 470 4.37 -22.58 -0.53
N ASP A 471 3.58 -23.59 -0.20
CA ASP A 471 2.23 -23.36 0.33
C ASP A 471 2.24 -22.82 1.77
N GLY A 472 3.14 -23.30 2.64
CA GLY A 472 3.37 -22.76 3.98
C GLY A 472 3.87 -21.31 3.97
N LEU A 473 4.72 -20.94 3.01
CA LEU A 473 5.12 -19.54 2.78
C LEU A 473 3.94 -18.66 2.32
N ARG A 474 2.93 -19.24 1.66
CA ARG A 474 1.75 -18.47 1.18
C ARG A 474 0.65 -18.34 2.21
N SER A 475 0.51 -19.29 3.13
CA SER A 475 -0.39 -19.19 4.28
C SER A 475 0.20 -18.35 5.42
N GLY A 476 1.53 -18.33 5.55
CA GLY A 476 2.25 -17.74 6.69
C GLY A 476 2.62 -18.76 7.77
N ASP A 477 2.26 -20.04 7.58
CA ASP A 477 2.65 -21.13 8.49
C ASP A 477 4.17 -21.40 8.47
N VAL A 478 4.86 -20.98 7.40
CA VAL A 478 6.32 -20.92 7.30
C VAL A 478 6.73 -19.49 6.97
N TYR A 479 7.74 -18.98 7.68
CA TYR A 479 8.23 -17.61 7.57
C TYR A 479 9.76 -17.55 7.58
N VAL A 480 10.32 -16.42 7.16
CA VAL A 480 11.75 -16.19 6.96
C VAL A 480 12.17 -14.86 7.59
N GLY A 481 13.13 -14.90 8.49
CA GLY A 481 13.68 -13.73 9.17
C GLY A 481 14.18 -12.66 8.20
N GLY A 482 13.75 -11.42 8.41
CA GLY A 482 14.16 -10.27 7.58
C GLY A 482 13.45 -10.11 6.24
N SER A 483 12.47 -10.96 5.91
CA SER A 483 11.53 -10.73 4.81
C SER A 483 10.60 -9.54 5.09
N ASN A 484 10.03 -8.88 4.05
CA ASN A 484 8.93 -7.92 4.22
C ASN A 484 7.54 -8.58 4.00
N ARG A 485 7.45 -9.64 3.18
CA ARG A 485 6.20 -10.31 2.78
C ARG A 485 5.95 -11.69 3.42
N PHE A 486 7.00 -12.31 3.95
CA PHE A 486 7.05 -13.68 4.46
C PHE A 486 7.70 -13.73 5.85
N ARG A 487 7.48 -12.71 6.69
CA ARG A 487 7.89 -12.72 8.11
C ARG A 487 6.78 -13.31 8.98
N ASP A 488 7.07 -13.47 10.26
CA ASP A 488 6.08 -13.88 11.27
C ASP A 488 4.84 -12.96 11.21
N PHE A 489 3.65 -13.51 11.41
CA PHE A 489 2.41 -12.73 11.45
C PHE A 489 2.45 -11.67 12.56
N GLU A 490 3.02 -12.03 13.72
CA GLU A 490 3.12 -11.14 14.88
C GLU A 490 4.03 -9.91 14.60
N ASP A 491 5.04 -10.05 13.73
CA ASP A 491 5.93 -8.94 13.33
C ASP A 491 5.24 -7.88 12.44
N TYR A 492 4.00 -8.14 11.97
CA TYR A 492 3.17 -7.13 11.31
C TYR A 492 2.33 -6.31 12.28
N LEU A 493 2.11 -6.81 13.50
CA LEU A 493 1.28 -6.17 14.51
C LEU A 493 2.05 -5.08 15.28
N LEU A 494 1.32 -4.28 16.05
CA LEU A 494 1.92 -3.30 16.95
C LEU A 494 2.44 -4.04 18.19
N PRO A 495 3.73 -3.87 18.60
CA PRO A 495 4.24 -4.52 19.81
C PRO A 495 3.40 -4.18 21.04
N GLN A 496 3.15 -5.17 21.91
CA GLN A 496 2.25 -5.03 23.06
C GLN A 496 2.57 -3.81 23.93
N GLU A 497 3.85 -3.59 24.27
CA GLU A 497 4.24 -2.40 25.05
C GLU A 497 3.89 -1.06 24.38
N ALA A 498 3.94 -1.01 23.05
CA ALA A 498 3.61 0.20 22.29
C ALA A 498 2.09 0.41 22.26
N TRP A 499 1.31 -0.66 22.15
CA TRP A 499 -0.14 -0.64 22.30
C TRP A 499 -0.57 -0.14 23.70
N GLU A 500 0.03 -0.67 24.76
CA GLU A 500 -0.25 -0.27 26.14
C GLU A 500 0.07 1.21 26.39
N LYS A 501 1.22 1.70 25.90
CA LYS A 501 1.59 3.13 25.95
C LYS A 501 0.60 4.00 25.17
N MET A 502 0.13 3.55 23.99
CA MET A 502 -0.88 4.27 23.22
C MET A 502 -2.25 4.30 23.93
N ARG A 503 -2.71 3.18 24.49
CA ARG A 503 -3.96 3.10 25.28
C ARG A 503 -3.91 4.03 26.49
N PHE A 504 -2.79 4.07 27.21
CA PHE A 504 -2.58 4.98 28.34
C PHE A 504 -2.57 6.47 27.94
N SER A 505 -2.17 6.80 26.70
CA SER A 505 -2.11 8.18 26.21
C SER A 505 -3.47 8.81 25.85
N GLY A 506 -4.55 8.01 25.83
CA GLY A 506 -5.93 8.50 25.99
C GLY A 506 -6.87 8.40 24.80
N ASP A 507 -6.37 8.18 23.57
CA ASP A 507 -7.20 7.87 22.39
C ASP A 507 -6.33 7.22 21.29
N PRO A 508 -6.31 5.87 21.16
CA PRO A 508 -5.58 5.23 20.08
C PRO A 508 -6.27 5.58 18.74
N PRO A 509 -5.52 5.85 17.65
CA PRO A 509 -6.04 6.40 16.40
C PRO A 509 -6.77 5.36 15.53
N VAL A 510 -7.66 4.58 16.13
CA VAL A 510 -8.37 3.46 15.53
C VAL A 510 -9.84 3.84 15.32
N ALA A 511 -10.37 3.58 14.14
CA ALA A 511 -11.76 3.90 13.80
C ALA A 511 -12.77 2.82 14.27
N VAL A 512 -12.53 2.17 15.41
CA VAL A 512 -13.45 1.26 16.12
C VAL A 512 -13.43 1.54 17.63
N ASN A 513 -14.27 0.85 18.40
CA ASN A 513 -14.15 0.86 19.86
C ASN A 513 -12.82 0.15 20.24
N PRO A 514 -11.91 0.78 21.02
CA PRO A 514 -10.63 0.16 21.39
C PRO A 514 -10.76 -0.88 22.52
N ASP A 515 -11.94 -1.04 23.10
CA ASP A 515 -12.26 -2.15 23.98
C ASP A 515 -12.76 -3.36 23.17
N LEU A 516 -12.10 -4.51 23.33
CA LEU A 516 -12.34 -5.69 22.52
C LEU A 516 -13.73 -6.29 22.77
N ASP A 517 -14.14 -6.41 24.04
CA ASP A 517 -15.40 -7.04 24.41
C ASP A 517 -16.57 -6.17 23.96
N ALA A 518 -16.46 -4.85 24.15
CA ALA A 518 -17.46 -3.91 23.64
C ALA A 518 -17.51 -3.90 22.10
N TYR A 519 -16.36 -3.93 21.41
CA TYR A 519 -16.34 -4.03 19.95
C TYR A 519 -16.97 -5.33 19.43
N LEU A 520 -16.67 -6.47 20.06
CA LEU A 520 -17.25 -7.76 19.68
C LEU A 520 -18.76 -7.78 19.93
N ALA A 521 -19.24 -7.25 21.06
CA ALA A 521 -20.67 -7.08 21.30
C ALA A 521 -21.34 -6.16 20.25
N GLU A 522 -20.73 -5.02 19.92
CA GLU A 522 -21.20 -4.12 18.83
C GLU A 522 -21.19 -4.78 17.44
N ARG A 523 -20.39 -5.83 17.21
CA ARG A 523 -20.38 -6.61 15.95
C ARG A 523 -21.40 -7.73 15.96
N ASP A 524 -21.55 -8.43 17.08
CA ASP A 524 -22.51 -9.52 17.25
C ASP A 524 -23.96 -9.00 17.21
N GLU A 525 -24.26 -7.89 17.90
CA GLU A 525 -25.57 -7.24 17.84
C GLU A 525 -25.93 -6.80 16.41
N LEU A 526 -24.98 -6.18 15.68
CA LEU A 526 -25.18 -5.79 14.29
C LEU A 526 -25.38 -7.02 13.36
N LEU A 527 -24.60 -8.09 13.56
CA LEU A 527 -24.73 -9.32 12.80
C LEU A 527 -26.10 -9.98 13.06
N HIS A 528 -26.53 -10.02 14.32
CA HIS A 528 -27.83 -10.55 14.72
C HIS A 528 -28.98 -9.72 14.15
N GLU A 529 -28.87 -8.38 14.16
CA GLU A 529 -29.87 -7.47 13.59
C GLU A 529 -30.02 -7.70 12.07
N GLU A 530 -28.91 -7.73 11.34
CA GLU A 530 -28.92 -7.95 9.88
C GLU A 530 -29.38 -9.37 9.49
N LEU A 531 -28.92 -10.42 10.18
CA LEU A 531 -29.41 -11.77 9.95
C LEU A 531 -30.90 -11.92 10.28
N SER A 532 -31.39 -11.24 11.32
CA SER A 532 -32.82 -11.21 11.66
C SER A 532 -33.64 -10.47 10.60
N LYS A 533 -33.13 -9.37 10.03
CA LYS A 533 -33.75 -8.69 8.87
C LYS A 533 -33.83 -9.63 7.67
N VAL A 534 -32.73 -10.31 7.31
CA VAL A 534 -32.69 -11.26 6.19
C VAL A 534 -33.67 -12.42 6.42
N SER A 535 -33.63 -13.05 7.60
CA SER A 535 -34.52 -14.17 7.96
C SER A 535 -36.01 -13.80 7.92
N ARG A 536 -36.37 -12.56 8.29
CA ARG A 536 -37.75 -12.06 8.23
C ARG A 536 -38.23 -11.73 6.81
N LEU A 537 -37.35 -11.20 5.96
CA LEU A 537 -37.71 -10.65 4.64
C LEU A 537 -37.57 -11.68 3.50
N LEU A 538 -36.59 -12.59 3.58
CA LEU A 538 -36.28 -13.56 2.52
C LEU A 538 -37.45 -14.54 2.25
N PRO A 539 -38.11 -15.18 3.25
CA PRO A 539 -39.20 -16.11 3.00
C PRO A 539 -40.44 -15.47 2.38
N LYS A 540 -40.59 -14.15 2.55
CA LYS A 540 -41.70 -13.35 2.01
C LYS A 540 -41.42 -12.81 0.60
N GLY A 541 -40.18 -12.93 0.11
CA GLY A 541 -39.74 -12.24 -1.11
C GLY A 541 -39.64 -10.71 -0.95
N GLU A 542 -39.67 -10.20 0.28
CA GLU A 542 -39.59 -8.76 0.60
C GLU A 542 -38.13 -8.24 0.61
N LEU A 543 -37.13 -9.12 0.59
CA LEU A 543 -35.72 -8.74 0.59
C LEU A 543 -35.29 -8.25 -0.82
N PRO A 544 -34.96 -6.96 -1.02
CA PRO A 544 -34.75 -6.41 -2.35
C PRO A 544 -33.60 -7.09 -3.09
N GLY A 545 -33.88 -7.59 -4.30
CA GLY A 545 -32.87 -8.20 -5.16
C GLY A 545 -32.35 -9.57 -4.70
N VAL A 546 -32.84 -10.18 -3.63
CA VAL A 546 -32.36 -11.49 -3.15
C VAL A 546 -33.52 -12.49 -3.08
N ARG A 547 -33.31 -13.71 -3.56
CA ARG A 547 -34.29 -14.81 -3.57
C ARG A 547 -33.65 -16.11 -3.13
N LEU A 548 -34.46 -17.04 -2.65
CA LEU A 548 -34.05 -18.41 -2.35
C LEU A 548 -34.63 -19.35 -3.43
N GLU A 549 -33.78 -20.02 -4.19
CA GLU A 549 -34.17 -21.01 -5.22
C GLU A 549 -33.45 -22.33 -4.95
N ASN A 550 -34.19 -23.42 -4.73
CA ASN A 550 -33.64 -24.77 -4.45
C ASN A 550 -32.64 -24.84 -3.27
N GLY A 551 -32.77 -23.93 -2.29
CA GLY A 551 -31.83 -23.81 -1.16
C GLY A 551 -30.62 -22.90 -1.43
N GLU A 552 -30.44 -22.41 -2.67
CA GLU A 552 -29.40 -21.45 -3.02
C GLU A 552 -29.91 -20.00 -2.93
N LEU A 553 -29.12 -19.13 -2.32
CA LEU A 553 -29.35 -17.68 -2.32
C LEU A 553 -28.95 -17.09 -3.67
N LYS A 554 -29.93 -16.63 -4.45
CA LYS A 554 -29.71 -15.94 -5.72
C LYS A 554 -29.86 -14.43 -5.57
N VAL A 555 -28.76 -13.74 -5.85
CA VAL A 555 -28.68 -12.30 -5.96
C VAL A 555 -29.04 -11.88 -7.39
N SER A 556 -30.09 -11.10 -7.51
CA SER A 556 -30.51 -10.45 -8.75
C SER A 556 -29.53 -9.33 -9.07
N ARG A 557 -29.08 -9.24 -10.33
CA ARG A 557 -28.32 -8.06 -10.78
C ARG A 557 -29.17 -6.81 -10.59
N LEU A 558 -28.56 -5.74 -10.07
CA LEU A 558 -29.17 -4.41 -10.04
C LEU A 558 -29.66 -4.05 -11.44
N LYS A 559 -30.96 -3.82 -11.60
CA LYS A 559 -31.51 -3.23 -12.82
C LYS A 559 -31.12 -1.76 -12.85
N LYS A 560 -30.69 -1.28 -14.00
CA LYS A 560 -30.49 0.15 -14.17
C LYS A 560 -31.85 0.85 -14.17
N ASP A 561 -32.01 1.83 -13.30
CA ASP A 561 -33.13 2.75 -13.30
C ASP A 561 -32.76 3.99 -14.14
N GLU A 562 -32.78 3.82 -15.48
CA GLU A 562 -32.47 4.90 -16.43
C GLU A 562 -33.78 5.63 -16.77
N PRO A 563 -33.96 6.92 -16.38
CA PRO A 563 -35.20 7.65 -16.66
C PRO A 563 -35.37 7.93 -18.16
N GLU A 564 -36.64 8.06 -18.59
CA GLU A 564 -36.96 8.43 -19.97
C GLU A 564 -36.25 9.74 -20.37
N GLY A 565 -35.63 9.75 -21.56
CA GLY A 565 -34.85 10.89 -22.05
C GLY A 565 -33.40 10.98 -21.55
N LEU A 566 -32.90 10.02 -20.77
CA LEU A 566 -31.50 10.00 -20.31
C LEU A 566 -30.48 10.14 -21.46
N ASP A 567 -30.69 9.44 -22.59
CA ASP A 567 -29.78 9.52 -23.73
C ASP A 567 -29.84 10.85 -24.47
N ASP A 568 -30.97 11.56 -24.45
CA ASP A 568 -31.09 12.91 -25.02
C ASP A 568 -30.35 13.92 -24.16
N LEU A 569 -30.52 13.83 -22.83
CA LEU A 569 -29.77 14.64 -21.88
C LEU A 569 -28.26 14.34 -21.98
N ARG A 570 -27.87 13.07 -22.05
CA ARG A 570 -26.49 12.63 -22.24
C ARG A 570 -25.91 13.25 -23.53
N ARG A 571 -26.56 13.08 -24.68
CA ARG A 571 -26.12 13.68 -25.96
C ARG A 571 -25.96 15.19 -25.86
N ARG A 572 -26.91 15.88 -25.22
CA ARG A 572 -26.86 17.34 -25.03
C ARG A 572 -25.69 17.76 -24.12
N LEU A 573 -25.47 17.06 -23.01
CA LEU A 573 -24.34 17.31 -22.10
C LEU A 573 -22.98 17.11 -22.80
N TYR A 574 -22.80 15.99 -23.51
CA TYR A 574 -21.56 15.74 -24.27
C TYR A 574 -21.35 16.76 -25.41
N SER A 575 -22.41 17.36 -25.96
CA SER A 575 -22.29 18.42 -26.98
C SER A 575 -21.71 19.74 -26.45
N PHE A 576 -21.72 19.98 -25.14
CA PHE A 576 -21.09 21.15 -24.51
C PHE A 576 -19.60 20.94 -24.19
N LEU A 577 -19.08 19.71 -24.27
CA LEU A 577 -17.68 19.44 -23.93
C LEU A 577 -16.76 19.89 -25.09
N PRO A 578 -15.79 20.79 -24.83
CA PRO A 578 -14.85 21.22 -25.85
C PRO A 578 -13.87 20.11 -26.24
N ARG A 579 -13.39 20.13 -27.48
CA ARG A 579 -12.27 19.28 -27.92
C ARG A 579 -10.95 19.90 -27.48
N ILE A 580 -10.49 19.54 -26.29
CA ILE A 580 -9.22 19.98 -25.70
C ILE A 580 -8.13 18.89 -25.84
N ARG A 581 -6.85 19.28 -25.90
CA ARG A 581 -5.74 18.31 -25.82
C ARG A 581 -5.54 17.89 -24.37
N LEU A 582 -5.14 16.64 -24.13
CA LEU A 582 -4.92 16.13 -22.77
C LEU A 582 -3.82 16.90 -22.02
N THR A 583 -2.82 17.42 -22.75
CA THR A 583 -1.77 18.33 -22.22
C THR A 583 -2.37 19.61 -21.66
N ASP A 584 -3.24 20.24 -22.44
CA ASP A 584 -3.81 21.56 -22.14
C ASP A 584 -4.77 21.43 -20.94
N LEU A 585 -5.58 20.36 -20.93
CA LEU A 585 -6.45 20.00 -19.80
C LEU A 585 -5.66 19.79 -18.51
N LEU A 586 -4.49 19.14 -18.57
CA LEU A 586 -3.68 18.89 -17.38
C LEU A 586 -3.10 20.19 -16.79
N VAL A 587 -2.65 21.11 -17.64
CA VAL A 587 -2.17 22.44 -17.23
C VAL A 587 -3.32 23.31 -16.70
N GLU A 588 -4.48 23.27 -17.36
CA GLU A 588 -5.66 24.03 -16.95
C GLU A 588 -6.16 23.56 -15.57
N VAL A 589 -6.27 22.25 -15.34
CA VAL A 589 -6.66 21.70 -14.03
C VAL A 589 -5.63 22.00 -12.94
N ASP A 590 -4.32 21.98 -13.25
CA ASP A 590 -3.31 22.43 -12.28
C ASP A 590 -3.45 23.92 -11.94
N SER A 591 -3.83 24.77 -12.90
CA SER A 591 -4.07 26.19 -12.64
C SER A 591 -5.23 26.42 -11.66
N TRP A 592 -6.20 25.50 -11.58
CA TRP A 592 -7.36 25.59 -10.70
C TRP A 592 -7.11 25.06 -9.28
N CYS A 593 -6.34 23.97 -9.14
CA CYS A 593 -6.18 23.26 -7.86
C CYS A 593 -4.73 23.16 -7.35
N GLY A 594 -3.73 23.42 -8.18
CA GLY A 594 -2.31 23.39 -7.81
C GLY A 594 -1.76 22.01 -7.45
N PHE A 595 -2.34 20.93 -7.98
CA PHE A 595 -1.96 19.55 -7.63
C PHE A 595 -0.46 19.26 -7.82
N SER A 596 0.19 19.92 -8.79
CA SER A 596 1.62 19.77 -9.07
C SER A 596 2.52 20.26 -7.92
N GLU A 597 2.05 21.16 -7.06
CA GLU A 597 2.77 21.60 -5.85
C GLU A 597 2.96 20.46 -4.84
N HIS A 598 2.18 19.37 -4.96
CA HIS A 598 2.27 18.18 -4.11
C HIS A 598 3.24 17.14 -4.67
N LEU A 599 3.63 17.26 -5.94
CA LEU A 599 4.65 16.44 -6.62
C LEU A 599 6.05 16.98 -6.25
N VAL A 600 6.44 16.79 -4.99
CA VAL A 600 7.64 17.37 -4.38
C VAL A 600 8.86 16.45 -4.41
N ASP A 601 10.05 17.02 -4.59
CA ASP A 601 11.36 16.35 -4.55
C ASP A 601 11.54 15.63 -3.20
N LEU A 602 11.86 14.33 -3.26
CA LEU A 602 11.94 13.44 -2.10
C LEU A 602 12.94 13.92 -1.01
N ARG A 603 14.05 14.55 -1.41
CA ARG A 603 15.16 14.98 -0.52
C ARG A 603 14.88 16.32 0.17
N THR A 604 14.26 17.25 -0.53
CA THR A 604 14.09 18.66 -0.13
C THR A 604 12.67 18.95 0.35
N GLY A 605 11.66 18.26 -0.19
CA GLY A 605 10.24 18.54 0.05
C GLY A 605 9.70 19.74 -0.74
N ARG A 606 10.41 20.19 -1.79
CA ARG A 606 10.03 21.34 -2.63
C ARG A 606 9.36 20.87 -3.94
N PRO A 607 8.36 21.60 -4.48
CA PRO A 607 7.83 21.36 -5.82
C PRO A 607 8.92 21.35 -6.90
N CYS A 608 8.63 20.77 -8.07
CA CYS A 608 9.53 20.89 -9.21
C CYS A 608 9.56 22.35 -9.70
N GLY A 609 10.76 22.88 -9.98
CA GLY A 609 10.91 24.21 -10.58
C GLY A 609 10.49 24.28 -12.04
N ASP A 610 10.38 23.11 -12.70
CA ASP A 610 9.97 22.95 -14.09
C ASP A 610 8.77 22.00 -14.12
N ARG A 611 7.55 22.57 -14.21
CA ARG A 611 6.30 21.80 -14.17
C ARG A 611 6.08 20.96 -15.43
N GLU A 612 6.65 21.36 -16.58
CA GLU A 612 6.52 20.65 -17.86
C GLU A 612 7.07 19.23 -17.76
N LEU A 613 8.22 19.05 -17.08
CA LEU A 613 8.79 17.71 -16.82
C LEU A 613 7.89 16.82 -15.95
N VAL A 614 7.20 17.42 -14.98
CA VAL A 614 6.31 16.68 -14.07
C VAL A 614 5.03 16.29 -14.81
N TYR A 615 4.47 17.17 -15.64
CA TYR A 615 3.35 16.84 -16.51
C TYR A 615 3.71 15.73 -17.51
N ALA A 616 4.89 15.80 -18.13
CA ALA A 616 5.38 14.75 -19.02
C ALA A 616 5.51 13.39 -18.29
N ALA A 617 6.08 13.37 -17.09
CA ALA A 617 6.17 12.15 -16.27
C ALA A 617 4.78 11.59 -15.91
N VAL A 618 3.86 12.42 -15.42
CA VAL A 618 2.49 12.01 -15.05
C VAL A 618 1.69 11.52 -16.26
N LEU A 619 1.84 12.16 -17.43
CA LEU A 619 1.22 11.70 -18.67
C LEU A 619 1.83 10.38 -19.14
N ALA A 620 3.14 10.17 -19.01
CA ALA A 620 3.82 8.97 -19.45
C ALA A 620 3.38 7.73 -18.65
N ASP A 621 3.23 7.89 -17.33
CA ASP A 621 2.66 6.90 -16.43
C ASP A 621 1.17 6.68 -16.72
N GLY A 622 0.36 7.76 -16.73
CA GLY A 622 -1.10 7.69 -16.86
C GLY A 622 -1.59 7.18 -18.23
N THR A 623 -0.78 7.29 -19.28
CA THR A 623 -1.07 6.73 -20.61
C THR A 623 -0.36 5.39 -20.86
N ASN A 624 0.46 4.91 -19.92
CA ASN A 624 1.33 3.74 -20.07
C ASN A 624 2.23 3.82 -21.33
N LEU A 625 2.59 5.05 -21.74
CA LEU A 625 3.45 5.32 -22.90
C LEU A 625 4.93 5.08 -22.58
N GLY A 626 5.32 5.34 -21.33
CA GLY A 626 6.70 5.26 -20.85
C GLY A 626 7.54 6.49 -21.20
N LEU A 627 8.53 6.78 -20.36
CA LEU A 627 9.26 8.06 -20.37
C LEU A 627 10.05 8.30 -21.67
N THR A 628 10.58 7.25 -22.30
CA THR A 628 11.34 7.35 -23.57
C THR A 628 10.44 7.84 -24.71
N LYS A 629 9.30 7.18 -24.91
CA LYS A 629 8.33 7.59 -25.93
C LYS A 629 7.67 8.94 -25.62
N MET A 630 7.54 9.31 -24.35
CA MET A 630 7.09 10.65 -23.98
C MET A 630 8.10 11.72 -24.40
N ALA A 631 9.40 11.49 -24.19
CA ALA A 631 10.44 12.40 -24.68
C ALA A 631 10.43 12.49 -26.22
N GLU A 632 10.32 11.36 -26.92
CA GLU A 632 10.20 11.31 -28.38
C GLU A 632 8.95 12.01 -28.92
N ALA A 633 7.86 12.04 -28.14
CA ALA A 633 6.59 12.68 -28.49
C ALA A 633 6.48 14.14 -28.00
N THR A 634 7.53 14.70 -27.40
CA THR A 634 7.55 16.09 -26.92
C THR A 634 8.44 16.95 -27.81
N ASP A 635 7.84 17.92 -28.51
CA ASP A 635 8.56 18.80 -29.46
C ASP A 635 9.54 19.79 -28.78
N ASP A 636 9.53 19.91 -27.45
CA ASP A 636 10.43 20.80 -26.72
C ASP A 636 11.80 20.14 -26.47
N PRO A 637 12.91 20.65 -27.04
CA PRO A 637 14.24 20.08 -26.87
C PRO A 637 14.77 20.16 -25.43
N ARG A 638 14.11 20.91 -24.54
CA ARG A 638 14.39 20.94 -23.11
C ARG A 638 13.80 19.73 -22.39
N VAL A 639 12.81 19.03 -22.95
CA VAL A 639 12.09 17.93 -22.27
C VAL A 639 12.67 16.58 -22.71
N THR A 640 13.94 16.34 -22.35
CA THR A 640 14.65 15.09 -22.69
C THR A 640 14.27 13.93 -21.78
N TYR A 641 14.53 12.70 -22.23
CA TYR A 641 14.32 11.48 -21.43
C TYR A 641 14.98 11.56 -20.05
N GLU A 642 16.21 12.06 -19.96
CA GLU A 642 16.95 12.17 -18.69
C GLU A 642 16.29 13.16 -17.73
N ARG A 643 15.71 14.26 -18.23
CA ARG A 643 15.01 15.25 -17.41
C ARG A 643 13.62 14.76 -16.98
N ILE A 644 12.89 14.05 -17.84
CA ILE A 644 11.62 13.41 -17.48
C ILE A 644 11.88 12.28 -16.45
N ALA A 645 12.88 11.44 -16.66
CA ALA A 645 13.28 10.39 -15.73
C ALA A 645 13.70 10.96 -14.38
N TRP A 646 14.46 12.06 -14.36
CA TRP A 646 14.76 12.79 -13.13
C TRP A 646 13.48 13.30 -12.43
N ALA A 647 12.53 13.88 -13.16
CA ALA A 647 11.27 14.34 -12.57
C ALA A 647 10.45 13.17 -12.00
N ALA A 648 10.33 12.06 -12.72
CA ALA A 648 9.67 10.85 -12.26
C ALA A 648 10.34 10.29 -10.99
N ASP A 649 11.66 10.08 -11.02
CA ASP A 649 12.44 9.54 -9.90
C ASP A 649 12.40 10.41 -8.64
N TRP A 650 12.27 11.74 -8.76
CA TRP A 650 12.37 12.65 -7.62
C TRP A 650 11.03 13.19 -7.11
N HIS A 651 10.08 13.46 -8.02
CA HIS A 651 8.80 14.12 -7.71
C HIS A 651 7.61 13.15 -7.71
N VAL A 652 7.66 12.08 -8.50
CA VAL A 652 6.58 11.11 -8.65
C VAL A 652 6.76 9.92 -7.69
N ARG A 653 5.70 9.60 -6.96
CA ARG A 653 5.54 8.45 -6.06
C ARG A 653 4.09 8.35 -5.59
N GLU A 654 3.70 7.20 -5.08
CA GLU A 654 2.35 6.99 -4.52
C GLU A 654 1.96 8.07 -3.50
N GLU A 655 2.84 8.40 -2.56
CA GLU A 655 2.63 9.46 -1.54
C GLU A 655 2.30 10.84 -2.15
N THR A 656 2.90 11.19 -3.29
CA THR A 656 2.66 12.48 -3.95
C THR A 656 1.48 12.42 -4.90
N TYR A 657 1.24 11.29 -5.56
CA TYR A 657 0.00 11.04 -6.29
C TYR A 657 -1.22 11.09 -5.38
N GLN A 658 -1.23 10.41 -4.23
CA GLN A 658 -2.34 10.46 -3.27
C GLN A 658 -2.66 11.90 -2.84
N LYS A 659 -1.64 12.73 -2.62
CA LYS A 659 -1.81 14.14 -2.26
C LYS A 659 -2.30 15.01 -3.42
N ALA A 660 -1.77 14.81 -4.63
CA ALA A 660 -2.21 15.50 -5.83
C ALA A 660 -3.68 15.16 -6.19
N ILE A 661 -4.03 13.87 -6.12
CA ILE A 661 -5.40 13.35 -6.30
C ILE A 661 -6.33 13.95 -5.23
N ALA A 662 -5.89 14.04 -3.97
CA ALA A 662 -6.69 14.65 -2.91
C ALA A 662 -7.04 16.13 -3.22
N GLU A 663 -6.11 16.94 -3.76
CA GLU A 663 -6.44 18.31 -4.15
C GLU A 663 -7.38 18.38 -5.36
N ILE A 664 -7.24 17.49 -6.34
CA ILE A 664 -8.19 17.38 -7.46
C ILE A 664 -9.59 16.99 -6.94
N VAL A 665 -9.69 16.05 -6.00
CA VAL A 665 -10.95 15.64 -5.35
C VAL A 665 -11.54 16.78 -4.51
N ASN A 666 -10.72 17.51 -3.75
CA ASN A 666 -11.12 18.71 -3.02
C ASN A 666 -11.69 19.79 -3.94
N ALA A 667 -11.12 19.95 -5.14
CA ALA A 667 -11.66 20.87 -6.15
C ALA A 667 -13.02 20.42 -6.67
N HIS A 668 -13.24 19.11 -6.91
CA HIS A 668 -14.54 18.57 -7.29
C HIS A 668 -15.61 18.81 -6.21
N TYR A 669 -15.29 18.64 -4.93
CA TYR A 669 -16.24 18.89 -3.83
C TYR A 669 -16.69 20.36 -3.70
N ARG A 670 -15.96 21.31 -4.31
CA ARG A 670 -16.38 22.73 -4.38
C ARG A 670 -17.40 22.99 -5.50
N LEU A 671 -17.61 22.06 -6.43
CA LEU A 671 -18.58 22.20 -7.52
C LEU A 671 -20.02 21.96 -7.00
N PRO A 672 -21.00 22.81 -7.37
CA PRO A 672 -22.39 22.64 -6.90
C PRO A 672 -22.99 21.26 -7.22
N ILE A 673 -22.65 20.67 -8.37
CA ILE A 673 -23.17 19.35 -8.77
C ILE A 673 -22.66 18.20 -7.87
N ALA A 674 -21.47 18.33 -7.29
CA ALA A 674 -20.92 17.31 -6.40
C ALA A 674 -21.70 17.23 -5.09
N GLN A 675 -22.23 18.36 -4.60
CA GLN A 675 -23.06 18.42 -3.40
C GLN A 675 -24.39 17.65 -3.60
N SER A 676 -24.90 17.58 -4.83
CA SER A 676 -26.09 16.79 -5.19
C SER A 676 -25.85 15.27 -5.21
N TRP A 677 -24.59 14.82 -5.25
CA TRP A 677 -24.22 13.40 -5.21
C TRP A 677 -23.89 12.89 -3.80
N GLY A 678 -24.04 13.74 -2.77
CA GLY A 678 -23.88 13.38 -1.37
C GLY A 678 -22.56 13.86 -0.75
N ALA A 679 -22.28 13.40 0.47
CA ALA A 679 -21.19 13.92 1.30
C ALA A 679 -19.78 13.41 0.91
N GLY A 680 -19.64 12.59 -0.14
CA GLY A 680 -18.35 12.04 -0.58
C GLY A 680 -17.69 11.05 0.38
N ASN A 681 -18.40 10.66 1.45
CA ASN A 681 -17.92 9.77 2.51
C ASN A 681 -18.08 8.28 2.19
N THR A 682 -18.66 7.93 1.04
CA THR A 682 -18.85 6.55 0.56
C THR A 682 -18.46 6.41 -0.90
N SER A 683 -17.77 5.33 -1.22
CA SER A 683 -17.44 4.85 -2.56
C SER A 683 -18.01 3.43 -2.75
N SER A 684 -18.31 3.04 -3.99
CA SER A 684 -18.72 1.68 -4.33
C SER A 684 -17.72 1.10 -5.34
N SER A 685 -16.92 0.12 -4.93
CA SER A 685 -16.04 -0.64 -5.83
C SER A 685 -16.42 -2.11 -5.78
N ASP A 686 -16.60 -2.73 -6.95
CA ASP A 686 -16.91 -4.17 -7.09
C ASP A 686 -18.09 -4.67 -6.23
N GLY A 687 -19.11 -3.82 -6.04
CA GLY A 687 -20.29 -4.09 -5.23
C GLY A 687 -20.11 -3.88 -3.73
N GLN A 688 -18.91 -3.56 -3.25
CA GLN A 688 -18.63 -3.25 -1.85
C GLN A 688 -18.66 -1.73 -1.61
N VAL A 689 -19.36 -1.32 -0.54
CA VAL A 689 -19.38 0.07 -0.09
C VAL A 689 -18.20 0.32 0.85
N PHE A 690 -17.28 1.17 0.42
CA PHE A 690 -16.12 1.63 1.19
C PHE A 690 -16.37 3.04 1.72
N PHE A 691 -16.11 3.30 3.00
CA PHE A 691 -16.17 4.66 3.53
C PHE A 691 -14.87 5.41 3.21
N ALA A 692 -14.98 6.50 2.47
CA ALA A 692 -13.84 7.28 1.98
C ALA A 692 -13.39 8.32 3.03
N GLY A 693 -12.42 7.93 3.86
CA GLY A 693 -11.64 8.83 4.72
C GLY A 693 -12.39 9.42 5.92
N GLY A 694 -11.89 9.22 7.14
CA GLY A 694 -12.47 9.85 8.32
C GLY A 694 -11.59 9.89 9.56
N ARG A 695 -11.43 11.09 10.14
CA ARG A 695 -11.44 11.20 11.61
C ARG A 695 -12.91 11.06 12.04
N ARG A 696 -13.19 10.10 12.92
CA ARG A 696 -14.56 9.73 13.34
C ARG A 696 -15.34 10.88 13.99
N THR A 697 -16.63 10.96 13.67
CA THR A 697 -17.74 11.21 14.62
C THR A 697 -18.92 10.28 14.23
N PRO A 698 -19.74 9.76 15.16
CA PRO A 698 -20.44 8.48 14.94
C PRO A 698 -21.89 8.52 14.40
N SER A 699 -22.15 7.64 13.41
CA SER A 699 -23.43 6.92 13.07
C SER A 699 -24.70 7.74 12.76
N PRO A 700 -25.82 7.13 12.27
CA PRO A 700 -26.07 5.75 11.77
C PRO A 700 -26.55 5.75 10.28
N SER A 701 -26.82 4.67 9.52
CA SER A 701 -26.66 3.19 9.61
C SER A 701 -26.36 2.65 8.18
N PRO A 702 -25.86 1.40 7.99
CA PRO A 702 -25.67 0.80 6.67
C PRO A 702 -26.92 0.07 6.14
N THR A 703 -27.08 0.02 4.81
CA THR A 703 -28.05 -0.83 4.08
C THR A 703 -27.29 -1.91 3.29
N PRO A 704 -27.74 -3.17 3.24
CA PRO A 704 -26.96 -4.28 2.66
C PRO A 704 -27.26 -4.57 1.18
N ALA A 705 -26.22 -4.88 0.39
CA ALA A 705 -26.35 -5.55 -0.92
C ALA A 705 -25.06 -6.28 -1.40
N THR A 706 -24.85 -7.50 -0.90
CA THR A 706 -24.36 -8.69 -1.65
C THR A 706 -22.94 -8.78 -2.25
N GLY A 707 -22.20 -9.85 -1.89
CA GLY A 707 -20.83 -10.20 -2.36
C GLY A 707 -20.76 -10.98 -3.70
N ALA A 708 -19.69 -11.72 -4.03
CA ALA A 708 -18.58 -12.22 -3.19
C ALA A 708 -17.28 -12.52 -4.00
N ASN A 709 -16.24 -13.01 -3.32
CA ASN A 709 -14.92 -13.50 -3.79
C ASN A 709 -13.89 -12.47 -4.33
N ALA A 710 -12.89 -12.17 -3.50
CA ALA A 710 -11.48 -12.13 -3.92
C ALA A 710 -10.54 -12.25 -2.71
N ALA A 711 -9.85 -13.39 -2.58
CA ALA A 711 -8.63 -13.48 -1.80
C ALA A 711 -7.42 -13.30 -2.73
N SER A 712 -6.44 -12.49 -2.31
CA SER A 712 -5.11 -12.29 -2.91
C SER A 712 -4.99 -11.53 -4.26
N SER A 713 -3.78 -11.02 -4.50
CA SER A 713 -3.25 -10.39 -5.73
C SER A 713 -3.68 -8.95 -6.07
N SER A 714 -3.18 -7.98 -5.29
CA SER A 714 -2.98 -6.61 -5.77
C SER A 714 -1.80 -6.55 -6.77
N THR A 715 -2.02 -7.04 -7.99
CA THR A 715 -1.12 -6.83 -9.14
C THR A 715 -1.87 -6.08 -10.22
N LEU A 716 -1.41 -4.85 -10.52
CA LEU A 716 -1.90 -4.03 -11.62
C LEU A 716 -1.57 -4.70 -12.97
N THR A 717 -2.51 -5.45 -13.52
CA THR A 717 -2.48 -5.92 -14.91
C THR A 717 -3.48 -5.12 -15.76
N SER A 718 -2.94 -4.30 -16.66
CA SER A 718 -3.70 -3.41 -17.53
C SER A 718 -4.60 -4.18 -18.52
N PRO A 719 -5.89 -3.83 -18.66
CA PRO A 719 -6.74 -4.44 -19.68
C PRO A 719 -6.49 -3.80 -21.07
N THR A 720 -5.88 -4.56 -21.98
CA THR A 720 -5.74 -4.18 -23.40
C THR A 720 -7.07 -4.31 -24.15
N SER A 721 -7.83 -3.22 -24.27
CA SER A 721 -9.03 -3.17 -25.11
C SER A 721 -8.71 -2.70 -26.54
N THR A 722 -8.47 -3.63 -27.46
CA THR A 722 -8.41 -3.34 -28.91
C THR A 722 -9.81 -3.38 -29.54
N PRO A 723 -10.27 -2.31 -30.23
CA PRO A 723 -11.55 -2.34 -30.92
C PRO A 723 -11.46 -3.15 -32.23
N ARG A 724 -12.11 -4.33 -32.27
CA ARG A 724 -12.30 -5.08 -33.52
C ARG A 724 -13.36 -4.41 -34.39
N SER A 725 -12.90 -3.66 -35.38
CA SER A 725 -13.72 -3.26 -36.53
C SER A 725 -14.08 -4.48 -37.38
N THR A 726 -15.36 -4.87 -37.40
CA THR A 726 -15.90 -5.81 -38.39
C THR A 726 -16.87 -5.09 -39.31
N ARG A 727 -16.37 -4.60 -40.45
CA ARG A 727 -17.22 -4.33 -41.62
C ARG A 727 -17.76 -5.67 -42.16
N ARG A 728 -19.07 -5.80 -42.25
CA ARG A 728 -19.74 -6.50 -43.36
C ARG A 728 -21.04 -5.78 -43.68
N SER A 729 -21.22 -5.53 -44.98
CA SER A 729 -22.45 -5.22 -45.72
C SER A 729 -23.46 -4.30 -45.03
#